data_AF-A0A969D923-F1
#
_entry.id   AF-A0A969D923-F1
#
_cell.length_a   1.000
_cell.length_b   1.000
_cell.length_c   1.000
_cell.angle_alpha   90.00
_cell.angle_beta   90.00
_cell.angle_gamma   90.00
#
_symmetry.space_group_name_H-M   'P 1'
#
loop_
_entity.id
_entity.type
_entity.pdbx_description
1 polymer ?
#
loop_
_entity_poly.entity_id
_entity_poly.type
_entity_poly.pdbx_seq_one_letter_code
_entity_poly.pdbx_strand_id
1 'polypeptide(L)'
;MTETAIAQFWILVKGVLALDPAMFQLIQQFPQRTWAAAAVVLLAGLSLAVAESVVLFLNRVRPARFVFSLLLGAILFACGYGFWVLATWLSSVWLLRLNLSLETIALVLAFSYAPLMFSFVGALPYYGVPLLRLLSVWTLLAMMLGFSAVADLPLPQAFEAVVTGWIALQLLQQTIGQPVAALGRWLANAAAGVKLVTDRRSLADLIRVGGAFLADAALPNRLLPTAANSSPLVADVEFSPAHSDWVVATPPEVNSRPTEPVRRLSGLRFPLRRSLQYIGLTLFAGVITFVLSPVRRFLIGTYDAAGDAWIQFFIDLAWISLIIFIISGLLAPLEALGWWAGWYGDPIAATRPVISPLSVPRDRVKRYLIYLDGTGQSTKDYQPLVANFLNHLAQQLPEDMLLVKGLMSYSVLDRPLTEDRPFAFFWRWVEGLEAQPQESWVGALVSFRNMLMVSVSADQRYGPVYNWGIAQRIYDSLMRLGYPAEGNVPITLVGYSGGAQVGMGVVPFLKSSLNTSVEVISLGGVISGRVDALEVEQLYHLVGDRDWIERLGIVLFPRRWRVSFLSYWHRAKRKGKISLIALKGMGHQGDGGMLDPALPAGESRSHLQRTLTLVMNILQDKFSEQLVADQLPPETESNYQRYSEADFNHWSYYPLEQTVDAQLYQPIASWMGRLILPKSDQRRQVNGALFEVHHAPAPHASLVGKVVRLRWSQEPAVQARVRQVIQDIHFSAEADYTQHQGLIHPVRLNHWRQVNPLESLAGSRPENDVIVALPEGVEVAWESGAAAEQQVAAEPTGAGRDWVLYVEHEPAQISGRYYGLVQFLGPDAKSDRYCVTHFNRVSRRFDGPTETVRLPQVITDTNGTLPATANQIEQSPQNQEGWYIYGAPDADGLFVVQAIAPRELFRLMPNRTLLRAKAGLRYVKQKSWKNLAAKKGQSESVLISPHTLTAQQARQGWQVGDRALLIHIYGGIGGNQREPAAKAPIYFGHFAYGVATVVHEPLADEPQFDIRYYQVYTHNNHGIVAGVLHWTRYMGDRQWGFLGTRPVADILIKHPAYTQPFDFNGALPTALDDLIRQLEIMVARYRIGDGTGGTYVGPANNCAQDSNQALYASIKQLEELMQTSPPQHPEQAQRYQQLLEIRKALQRELLPLGSARADWEEGREVLGSNLEDYPLKTLGRGLLSWRTMFPRVASDTVTELFLRHGACLWVLRTNQVGGYDPEIEAIAPFTF
;
A
#
# COMPACT_ATOMS: atom_id res chain seq x y z
N MET A 1 -19.93 -70.17 3.62
CA MET A 1 -19.44 -69.13 4.55
C MET A 1 -20.18 -67.85 4.21
N THR A 2 -20.96 -67.28 5.13
CA THR A 2 -21.64 -65.99 4.89
C THR A 2 -20.60 -64.88 4.78
N GLU A 3 -20.51 -64.22 3.62
CA GLU A 3 -19.61 -63.08 3.46
C GLU A 3 -20.02 -61.96 4.42
N THR A 4 -19.07 -61.44 5.20
CA THR A 4 -19.31 -60.37 6.19
C THR A 4 -19.00 -59.00 5.58
N ALA A 5 -19.59 -57.93 6.13
CA ALA A 5 -19.30 -56.57 5.70
C ALA A 5 -17.82 -56.18 5.84
N ILE A 6 -17.09 -56.81 6.77
CA ILE A 6 -15.64 -56.63 6.95
C ILE A 6 -14.87 -57.32 5.82
N ALA A 7 -15.26 -58.54 5.44
CA ALA A 7 -14.64 -59.23 4.31
C ALA A 7 -14.86 -58.47 2.99
N GLN A 8 -16.03 -57.84 2.84
CA GLN A 8 -16.41 -57.02 1.69
C GLN A 8 -16.09 -55.52 1.84
N PHE A 9 -15.34 -55.12 2.87
CA PHE A 9 -15.16 -53.71 3.27
C PHE A 9 -14.77 -52.79 2.12
N TRP A 10 -13.77 -53.19 1.32
CA TRP A 10 -13.30 -52.38 0.20
C TRP A 10 -14.24 -52.34 -1.00
N ILE A 11 -15.07 -53.38 -1.18
CA ILE A 11 -16.11 -53.40 -2.22
C ILE A 11 -17.23 -52.43 -1.83
N LEU A 12 -17.63 -52.41 -0.56
CA LEU A 12 -18.61 -51.46 -0.02
C LEU A 12 -18.10 -50.01 -0.12
N VAL A 13 -16.85 -49.76 0.28
CA VAL A 13 -16.20 -48.44 0.16
C VAL A 13 -16.12 -48.00 -1.32
N LYS A 14 -15.76 -48.90 -2.24
CA LYS A 14 -15.72 -48.60 -3.68
C LYS A 14 -17.11 -48.20 -4.20
N GLY A 15 -18.14 -48.95 -3.84
CA GLY A 15 -19.53 -48.66 -4.21
C GLY A 15 -19.97 -47.25 -3.78
N VAL A 16 -19.60 -46.86 -2.57
CA VAL A 16 -19.91 -45.53 -2.04
C VAL A 16 -19.09 -44.42 -2.71
N LEU A 17 -17.80 -44.66 -2.98
CA LEU A 17 -16.97 -43.71 -3.73
C LEU A 17 -17.50 -43.49 -5.16
N ALA A 18 -18.06 -44.54 -5.77
CA ALA A 18 -18.73 -44.48 -7.07
C ALA A 18 -20.11 -43.81 -7.04
N LEU A 19 -20.60 -43.43 -5.84
CA LEU A 19 -21.93 -42.86 -5.62
C LEU A 19 -23.07 -43.78 -6.09
N ASP A 20 -22.88 -45.10 -6.01
CA ASP A 20 -23.88 -46.11 -6.41
C ASP A 20 -24.99 -46.26 -5.35
N PRO A 21 -26.25 -45.89 -5.65
CA PRO A 21 -27.37 -46.01 -4.71
C PRO A 21 -27.63 -47.45 -4.24
N ALA A 22 -27.39 -48.45 -5.10
CA ALA A 22 -27.65 -49.86 -4.79
C ALA A 22 -26.73 -50.36 -3.66
N MET A 23 -25.53 -49.81 -3.57
CA MET A 23 -24.55 -50.19 -2.54
C MET A 23 -24.97 -49.74 -1.15
N PHE A 24 -25.66 -48.60 -1.01
CA PHE A 24 -26.20 -48.14 0.27
C PHE A 24 -27.32 -49.03 0.80
N GLN A 25 -28.10 -49.66 -0.08
CA GLN A 25 -29.10 -50.67 0.28
C GLN A 25 -28.44 -52.00 0.63
N LEU A 26 -27.42 -52.41 -0.13
CA LEU A 26 -26.69 -53.67 0.08
C LEU A 26 -25.95 -53.72 1.43
N ILE A 27 -25.40 -52.59 1.89
CA ILE A 27 -24.74 -52.47 3.21
C ILE A 27 -25.65 -52.93 4.36
N GLN A 28 -26.97 -52.73 4.25
CA GLN A 28 -27.93 -53.10 5.29
C GLN A 28 -28.05 -54.62 5.47
N GLN A 29 -27.68 -55.41 4.45
CA GLN A 29 -27.94 -56.85 4.40
C GLN A 29 -26.79 -57.70 4.97
N PHE A 30 -25.59 -57.15 5.11
CA PHE A 30 -24.40 -57.91 5.52
C PHE A 30 -24.25 -58.07 7.05
N PRO A 31 -23.83 -59.25 7.55
CA PRO A 31 -23.40 -59.43 8.94
C PRO A 31 -22.15 -58.59 9.27
N GLN A 32 -21.99 -58.17 10.54
CA GLN A 32 -20.88 -57.33 11.02
C GLN A 32 -20.79 -55.91 10.41
N ARG A 33 -21.87 -55.40 9.79
CA ARG A 33 -21.96 -54.07 9.18
C ARG A 33 -21.64 -52.88 10.11
N THR A 34 -21.95 -52.99 11.40
CA THR A 34 -21.67 -51.95 12.41
C THR A 34 -20.18 -51.77 12.68
N TRP A 35 -19.41 -52.87 12.69
CA TRP A 35 -17.95 -52.83 12.83
C TRP A 35 -17.27 -52.22 11.59
N ALA A 36 -17.77 -52.55 10.40
CA ALA A 36 -17.31 -51.92 9.17
C ALA A 36 -17.59 -50.41 9.15
N ALA A 37 -18.79 -49.99 9.57
CA ALA A 37 -19.16 -48.58 9.72
C ALA A 37 -18.26 -47.84 10.74
N ALA A 38 -18.00 -48.45 11.91
CA ALA A 38 -17.09 -47.87 12.90
C ALA A 38 -15.65 -47.72 12.35
N ALA A 39 -15.17 -48.68 11.56
CA ALA A 39 -13.87 -48.60 10.91
C ALA A 39 -13.79 -47.45 9.90
N VAL A 40 -14.83 -47.21 9.08
CA VAL A 40 -14.87 -46.07 8.15
C VAL A 40 -14.76 -44.75 8.91
N VAL A 41 -15.57 -44.56 9.96
CA VAL A 41 -15.59 -43.31 10.74
C VAL A 41 -14.26 -43.07 11.46
N LEU A 42 -13.66 -44.10 12.06
CA LEU A 42 -12.36 -43.97 12.73
C LEU A 42 -11.22 -43.69 11.76
N LEU A 43 -11.20 -44.35 10.60
CA LEU A 43 -10.19 -44.10 9.56
C LEU A 43 -10.34 -42.70 8.96
N ALA A 44 -11.58 -42.24 8.73
CA ALA A 44 -11.86 -40.87 8.31
C ALA A 44 -11.38 -39.85 9.36
N GLY A 45 -11.70 -40.08 10.64
CA GLY A 45 -11.27 -39.22 11.75
C GLY A 45 -9.75 -39.15 11.91
N LEU A 46 -9.06 -40.29 11.86
CA LEU A 46 -7.60 -40.35 11.92
C LEU A 46 -6.98 -39.66 10.71
N SER A 47 -7.52 -39.91 9.52
CA SER A 47 -7.05 -39.30 8.28
C SER A 47 -7.20 -37.78 8.30
N LEU A 48 -8.29 -37.26 8.86
CA LEU A 48 -8.52 -35.83 9.02
C LEU A 48 -7.60 -35.22 10.09
N ALA A 49 -7.40 -35.92 11.21
CA ALA A 49 -6.47 -35.50 12.26
C ALA A 49 -5.03 -35.36 11.72
N VAL A 50 -4.59 -36.27 10.83
CA VAL A 50 -3.31 -36.15 10.12
C VAL A 50 -3.28 -34.91 9.23
N ALA A 51 -4.35 -34.62 8.50
CA ALA A 51 -4.46 -33.46 7.62
C ALA A 51 -4.33 -32.12 8.38
N GLU A 52 -4.86 -32.07 9.61
CA GLU A 52 -4.88 -30.90 10.48
C GLU A 52 -3.73 -30.86 11.50
N SER A 53 -2.83 -31.84 11.45
CA SER A 53 -1.75 -32.03 12.43
C SER A 53 -0.78 -30.84 12.54
N VAL A 54 -0.76 -29.94 11.55
CA VAL A 54 0.00 -28.69 11.58
C VAL A 54 -0.26 -27.87 12.85
N VAL A 55 -1.49 -27.87 13.38
CA VAL A 55 -1.84 -27.14 14.61
C VAL A 55 -1.03 -27.64 15.81
N LEU A 56 -0.78 -28.95 15.89
CA LEU A 56 0.01 -29.55 16.97
C LEU A 56 1.49 -29.15 16.87
N PHE A 57 2.03 -29.05 15.66
CA PHE A 57 3.39 -28.53 15.44
C PHE A 57 3.51 -27.07 15.84
N LEU A 58 2.56 -26.22 15.42
CA LEU A 58 2.56 -24.80 15.75
C LEU A 58 2.53 -24.56 17.27
N ASN A 59 1.82 -25.40 18.01
CA ASN A 59 1.76 -25.39 19.47
C ASN A 59 2.94 -26.11 20.16
N ARG A 60 3.98 -26.50 19.41
CA ARG A 60 5.20 -27.17 19.90
C ARG A 60 4.94 -28.44 20.73
N VAL A 61 3.98 -29.25 20.30
CA VAL A 61 3.64 -30.52 20.98
C VAL A 61 4.79 -31.52 20.84
N ARG A 62 5.12 -32.23 21.94
CA ARG A 62 6.20 -33.24 21.95
C ARG A 62 5.82 -34.49 21.13
N PRO A 63 6.78 -35.22 20.51
CA PRO A 63 6.48 -36.33 19.59
C PRO A 63 5.57 -37.44 20.16
N ALA A 64 5.76 -37.85 21.41
CA ALA A 64 4.90 -38.88 22.02
C ALA A 64 3.45 -38.40 22.23
N ARG A 65 3.27 -37.14 22.64
CA ARG A 65 1.96 -36.50 22.81
C ARG A 65 1.28 -36.19 21.48
N PHE A 66 2.06 -35.98 20.42
CA PHE A 66 1.56 -35.78 19.07
C PHE A 66 0.77 -36.99 18.58
N VAL A 67 1.33 -38.21 18.70
CA VAL A 67 0.63 -39.46 18.31
C VAL A 67 -0.63 -39.66 19.13
N PHE A 68 -0.56 -39.44 20.45
CA PHE A 68 -1.74 -39.54 21.32
C PHE A 68 -2.83 -38.52 20.96
N SER A 69 -2.46 -37.29 20.60
CA SER A 69 -3.39 -36.25 20.17
C SER A 69 -4.07 -36.59 18.85
N LEU A 70 -3.38 -37.23 17.90
CA LEU A 70 -3.99 -37.72 16.65
C LEU A 70 -5.02 -38.82 16.91
N LEU A 71 -4.70 -39.79 17.78
CA LEU A 71 -5.63 -40.86 18.16
C LEU A 71 -6.86 -40.30 18.88
N LEU A 72 -6.66 -39.37 19.82
CA LEU A 72 -7.76 -38.69 20.50
C LEU A 72 -8.62 -37.88 19.51
N GLY A 73 -8.01 -37.22 18.52
CA GLY A 73 -8.72 -36.52 17.45
C GLY A 73 -9.65 -37.43 16.67
N ALA A 74 -9.20 -38.65 16.32
CA ALA A 74 -10.03 -39.66 15.67
C ALA A 74 -11.21 -40.10 16.53
N ILE A 75 -11.01 -40.26 17.84
CA ILE A 75 -12.07 -40.62 18.80
C ILE A 75 -13.09 -39.48 18.93
N LEU A 76 -12.63 -38.23 19.08
CA LEU A 76 -13.51 -37.07 19.17
C LEU A 76 -14.33 -36.87 17.88
N PHE A 77 -13.74 -37.16 16.72
CA PHE A 77 -14.45 -37.18 15.44
C PHE A 77 -15.57 -38.24 15.44
N ALA A 78 -15.30 -39.46 15.91
CA ALA A 78 -16.32 -40.51 16.02
C ALA A 78 -17.45 -40.15 17.00
N CYS A 79 -17.14 -39.45 18.10
CA CYS A 79 -18.17 -38.89 18.99
C CYS A 79 -19.03 -37.83 18.29
N GLY A 80 -18.41 -36.93 17.52
CA GLY A 80 -19.11 -35.94 16.69
C GLY A 80 -20.05 -36.57 15.67
N TYR A 81 -19.61 -37.66 15.03
CA TYR A 81 -20.45 -38.49 14.17
C TYR A 81 -21.68 -39.05 14.90
N GLY A 82 -21.54 -39.50 16.15
CA GLY A 82 -22.69 -39.96 16.94
C GLY A 82 -23.76 -38.87 17.13
N PHE A 83 -23.34 -37.64 17.43
CA PHE A 83 -24.26 -36.49 17.49
C PHE A 83 -24.88 -36.17 16.13
N TRP A 84 -24.12 -36.34 15.05
CA TRP A 84 -24.61 -36.14 13.69
C TRP A 84 -25.72 -37.12 13.30
N VAL A 85 -25.54 -38.40 13.63
CA VAL A 85 -26.55 -39.46 13.45
C VAL A 85 -27.80 -39.15 14.25
N LEU A 86 -27.66 -38.77 15.51
CA LEU A 86 -28.80 -38.46 16.39
C LEU A 86 -29.60 -37.25 15.87
N ALA A 87 -28.92 -36.18 15.45
CA ALA A 87 -29.56 -34.98 14.90
C ALA A 87 -30.30 -35.26 13.59
N THR A 88 -29.68 -36.05 12.70
CA THR A 88 -30.30 -36.44 11.42
C THR A 88 -31.49 -37.37 11.64
N TRP A 89 -31.39 -38.33 12.57
CA TRP A 89 -32.50 -39.21 12.92
C TRP A 89 -33.68 -38.46 13.55
N LEU A 90 -33.42 -37.58 14.52
CA LEU A 90 -34.46 -36.73 15.11
C LEU A 90 -35.15 -35.86 14.05
N SER A 91 -34.37 -35.26 13.14
CA SER A 91 -34.94 -34.45 12.05
C SER A 91 -35.78 -35.30 11.09
N SER A 92 -35.33 -36.50 10.75
CA SER A 92 -36.05 -37.42 9.86
C SER A 92 -37.38 -37.90 10.47
N VAL A 93 -37.38 -38.20 11.77
CA VAL A 93 -38.58 -38.67 12.49
C VAL A 93 -39.56 -37.53 12.78
N TRP A 94 -39.06 -36.36 13.22
CA TRP A 94 -39.93 -35.27 13.71
C TRP A 94 -40.36 -34.30 12.61
N LEU A 95 -39.46 -33.90 11.70
CA LEU A 95 -39.79 -32.96 10.62
C LEU A 95 -40.35 -33.68 9.38
N LEU A 96 -39.72 -34.78 8.98
CA LEU A 96 -40.06 -35.48 7.73
C LEU A 96 -41.01 -36.66 7.93
N ARG A 97 -41.33 -37.02 9.18
CA ARG A 97 -42.22 -38.13 9.57
C ARG A 97 -41.83 -39.48 8.93
N LEU A 98 -40.52 -39.69 8.71
CA LEU A 98 -39.98 -40.92 8.15
C LEU A 98 -39.76 -41.97 9.25
N ASN A 99 -40.13 -43.23 8.98
CA ASN A 99 -39.98 -44.33 9.94
C ASN A 99 -38.67 -45.11 9.70
N LEU A 100 -37.54 -44.41 9.79
CA LEU A 100 -36.20 -44.99 9.64
C LEU A 100 -35.58 -45.33 11.00
N SER A 101 -34.92 -46.49 11.09
CA SER A 101 -34.21 -46.89 12.31
C SER A 101 -32.94 -46.05 12.52
N LEU A 102 -32.56 -45.83 13.78
CA LEU A 102 -31.32 -45.13 14.13
C LEU A 102 -30.09 -45.86 13.56
N GLU A 103 -30.09 -47.20 13.57
CA GLU A 103 -29.02 -48.03 13.00
C GLU A 103 -28.90 -47.80 11.49
N THR A 104 -30.02 -47.74 10.77
CA THR A 104 -30.05 -47.51 9.32
C THR A 104 -29.42 -46.16 8.96
N ILE A 105 -29.79 -45.09 9.66
CA ILE A 105 -29.22 -43.74 9.45
C ILE A 105 -27.74 -43.72 9.84
N ALA A 106 -27.36 -44.40 10.93
CA ALA A 106 -25.97 -44.55 11.34
C ALA A 106 -25.13 -45.19 10.22
N LEU A 107 -25.54 -46.35 9.71
CA LEU A 107 -24.80 -47.06 8.66
C LEU A 107 -24.64 -46.21 7.39
N VAL A 108 -25.71 -45.55 6.94
CA VAL A 108 -25.65 -44.68 5.75
C VAL A 108 -24.68 -43.53 5.95
N LEU A 109 -24.78 -42.80 7.07
CA LEU A 109 -23.90 -41.66 7.34
C LEU A 109 -22.44 -42.09 7.56
N ALA A 110 -22.21 -43.20 8.24
CA ALA A 110 -20.86 -43.75 8.45
C ALA A 110 -20.16 -44.06 7.13
N PHE A 111 -20.81 -44.83 6.25
CA PHE A 111 -20.23 -45.19 4.96
C PHE A 111 -20.09 -43.99 4.03
N SER A 112 -20.97 -42.98 4.15
CA SER A 112 -20.83 -41.73 3.40
C SER A 112 -19.53 -40.96 3.73
N TYR A 113 -18.88 -41.22 4.87
CA TYR A 113 -17.55 -40.70 5.20
C TYR A 113 -16.39 -41.42 4.51
N ALA A 114 -16.64 -42.44 3.69
CA ALA A 114 -15.62 -43.14 2.91
C ALA A 114 -14.65 -42.20 2.15
N PRO A 115 -15.09 -41.09 1.52
CA PRO A 115 -14.16 -40.15 0.89
C PRO A 115 -13.19 -39.49 1.89
N LEU A 116 -13.62 -39.25 3.13
CA LEU A 116 -12.77 -38.64 4.15
C LEU A 116 -11.70 -39.58 4.70
N MET A 117 -11.73 -40.89 4.40
CA MET A 117 -10.61 -41.80 4.67
C MET A 117 -9.32 -41.39 3.93
N PHE A 118 -9.45 -40.56 2.90
CA PHE A 118 -8.34 -40.00 2.12
C PHE A 118 -7.96 -38.58 2.55
N SER A 119 -8.54 -38.03 3.62
CA SER A 119 -8.29 -36.67 4.09
C SER A 119 -6.82 -36.37 4.38
N PHE A 120 -5.96 -37.38 4.57
CA PHE A 120 -4.54 -37.22 4.85
C PHE A 120 -3.82 -36.50 3.69
N VAL A 121 -4.32 -36.62 2.45
CA VAL A 121 -3.83 -35.81 1.30
C VAL A 121 -4.02 -34.32 1.53
N GLY A 122 -4.88 -33.95 2.47
CA GLY A 122 -5.03 -32.60 2.98
C GLY A 122 -3.75 -32.02 3.56
N ALA A 123 -2.84 -32.84 4.07
CA ALA A 123 -1.53 -32.38 4.53
C ALA A 123 -0.52 -32.10 3.38
N LEU A 124 -0.87 -32.38 2.12
CA LEU A 124 -0.02 -32.00 0.99
C LEU A 124 0.12 -30.47 0.90
N PRO A 125 1.33 -29.97 0.63
CA PRO A 125 1.56 -28.53 0.49
C PRO A 125 0.80 -27.98 -0.72
N TYR A 126 0.26 -26.78 -0.54
CA TYR A 126 -0.54 -25.98 -1.46
C TYR A 126 -1.91 -26.56 -1.85
N TYR A 127 -1.94 -27.78 -2.40
CA TYR A 127 -3.15 -28.41 -2.93
C TYR A 127 -3.98 -29.20 -1.92
N GLY A 128 -3.45 -29.46 -0.72
CA GLY A 128 -4.16 -30.25 0.27
C GLY A 128 -5.51 -29.66 0.70
N VAL A 129 -5.60 -28.33 0.90
CA VAL A 129 -6.87 -27.68 1.29
C VAL A 129 -7.95 -27.78 0.19
N PRO A 130 -7.66 -27.47 -1.09
CA PRO A 130 -8.59 -27.76 -2.18
C PRO A 130 -9.06 -29.23 -2.23
N LEU A 131 -8.14 -30.19 -2.07
CA LEU A 131 -8.47 -31.61 -2.08
C LEU A 131 -9.40 -31.99 -0.91
N LEU A 132 -9.15 -31.48 0.30
CA LEU A 132 -10.04 -31.68 1.46
C LEU A 132 -11.46 -31.16 1.21
N ARG A 133 -11.59 -30.00 0.55
CA ARG A 133 -12.90 -29.45 0.18
C ARG A 133 -13.60 -30.34 -0.83
N LEU A 134 -12.88 -30.85 -1.83
CA LEU A 134 -13.42 -31.79 -2.80
C LEU A 134 -13.91 -33.07 -2.12
N LEU A 135 -13.12 -33.66 -1.22
CA LEU A 135 -13.53 -34.85 -0.45
C LEU A 135 -14.75 -34.58 0.44
N SER A 136 -14.85 -33.37 1.01
CA SER A 136 -15.99 -32.96 1.84
C SER A 136 -17.26 -32.77 1.02
N VAL A 137 -17.16 -32.18 -0.18
CA VAL A 137 -18.29 -32.09 -1.12
C VAL A 137 -18.72 -33.48 -1.59
N TRP A 138 -17.75 -34.36 -1.88
CA TRP A 138 -18.03 -35.76 -2.25
C TRP A 138 -18.74 -36.52 -1.14
N THR A 139 -18.35 -36.29 0.11
CA THR A 139 -18.99 -36.85 1.32
C THR A 139 -20.44 -36.37 1.43
N LEU A 140 -20.70 -35.08 1.19
CA LEU A 140 -22.07 -34.54 1.19
C LEU A 140 -22.94 -35.18 0.10
N LEU A 141 -22.40 -35.37 -1.11
CA LEU A 141 -23.10 -36.06 -2.20
C LEU A 141 -23.40 -37.53 -1.84
N ALA A 142 -22.43 -38.23 -1.24
CA ALA A 142 -22.61 -39.59 -0.75
C ALA A 142 -23.70 -39.68 0.33
N MET A 143 -23.73 -38.72 1.27
CA MET A 143 -24.79 -38.63 2.29
C MET A 143 -26.17 -38.42 1.67
N MET A 144 -26.28 -37.51 0.69
CA MET A 144 -27.53 -37.20 0.02
C MET A 144 -28.08 -38.41 -0.75
N LEU A 145 -27.22 -39.07 -1.54
CA LEU A 145 -27.59 -40.26 -2.33
C LEU A 145 -27.88 -41.47 -1.45
N GLY A 146 -27.05 -41.71 -0.43
CA GLY A 146 -27.26 -42.80 0.51
C GLY A 146 -28.56 -42.66 1.31
N PHE A 147 -28.89 -41.43 1.73
CA PHE A 147 -30.15 -41.17 2.43
C PHE A 147 -31.36 -41.35 1.49
N SER A 148 -31.28 -40.82 0.25
CA SER A 148 -32.31 -41.01 -0.79
C SER A 148 -32.55 -42.48 -1.09
N ALA A 149 -31.49 -43.28 -1.25
CA ALA A 149 -31.57 -44.71 -1.58
C ALA A 149 -32.20 -45.57 -0.49
N VAL A 150 -32.00 -45.20 0.78
CA VAL A 150 -32.46 -45.98 1.94
C VAL A 150 -33.82 -45.50 2.46
N ALA A 151 -34.16 -44.23 2.25
CA ALA A 151 -35.45 -43.65 2.59
C ALA A 151 -36.50 -43.75 1.46
N ASP A 152 -36.10 -44.19 0.26
CA ASP A 152 -36.91 -44.20 -0.97
C ASP A 152 -37.51 -42.81 -1.28
N LEU A 153 -36.67 -41.78 -1.20
CA LEU A 153 -37.07 -40.38 -1.38
C LEU A 153 -36.43 -39.75 -2.62
N PRO A 154 -37.09 -38.79 -3.28
CA PRO A 154 -36.47 -37.99 -4.32
C PRO A 154 -35.34 -37.11 -3.76
N LEU A 155 -34.29 -36.92 -4.55
CA LEU A 155 -33.05 -36.23 -4.15
C LEU A 155 -33.24 -34.86 -3.47
N PRO A 156 -34.18 -33.98 -3.90
CA PRO A 156 -34.41 -32.70 -3.21
C PRO A 156 -34.88 -32.87 -1.75
N GLN A 157 -35.73 -33.86 -1.47
CA GLN A 157 -36.22 -34.13 -0.11
C GLN A 157 -35.12 -34.75 0.76
N ALA A 158 -34.26 -35.59 0.18
CA ALA A 158 -33.07 -36.11 0.87
C ALA A 158 -32.07 -34.99 1.18
N PHE A 159 -31.88 -34.02 0.28
CA PHE A 159 -31.07 -32.83 0.54
C PHE A 159 -31.64 -31.99 1.69
N GLU A 160 -32.94 -31.72 1.68
CA GLU A 160 -33.63 -31.02 2.78
C GLU A 160 -33.44 -31.76 4.12
N ALA A 161 -33.53 -33.09 4.13
CA ALA A 161 -33.30 -33.91 5.33
C ALA A 161 -31.88 -33.75 5.90
N VAL A 162 -30.87 -33.83 5.05
CA VAL A 162 -29.46 -33.72 5.45
C VAL A 162 -29.15 -32.30 5.91
N VAL A 163 -29.67 -31.27 5.21
CA VAL A 163 -29.45 -29.86 5.59
C VAL A 163 -30.19 -29.48 6.87
N THR A 164 -31.43 -29.93 7.05
CA THR A 164 -32.17 -29.68 8.31
C THR A 164 -31.52 -30.39 9.49
N GLY A 165 -31.03 -31.63 9.29
CA GLY A 165 -30.16 -32.31 10.25
C GLY A 165 -28.92 -31.47 10.59
N TRP A 166 -28.28 -30.85 9.59
CA TRP A 166 -27.11 -29.98 9.76
C TRP A 166 -27.42 -28.76 10.61
N ILE A 167 -28.52 -28.08 10.31
CA ILE A 167 -28.99 -26.94 11.10
C ILE A 167 -29.29 -27.37 12.55
N ALA A 168 -29.96 -28.51 12.75
CA ALA A 168 -30.24 -29.06 14.07
C ALA A 168 -28.94 -29.37 14.85
N LEU A 169 -27.93 -29.95 14.19
CA LEU A 169 -26.61 -30.18 14.79
C LEU A 169 -25.94 -28.86 15.20
N GLN A 170 -25.97 -27.83 14.36
CA GLN A 170 -25.40 -26.51 14.69
C GLN A 170 -26.09 -25.90 15.91
N LEU A 171 -27.42 -25.94 15.97
CA LEU A 171 -28.20 -25.47 17.11
C LEU A 171 -27.89 -26.25 18.40
N LEU A 172 -27.75 -27.57 18.29
CA LEU A 172 -27.42 -28.45 19.42
C LEU A 172 -25.99 -28.17 19.91
N GLN A 173 -25.02 -27.96 19.02
CA GLN A 173 -23.65 -27.59 19.37
C GLN A 173 -23.55 -26.23 20.07
N GLN A 174 -24.38 -25.27 19.68
CA GLN A 174 -24.39 -23.92 20.28
C GLN A 174 -25.15 -23.83 21.61
N THR A 175 -26.06 -24.78 21.90
CA THR A 175 -26.89 -24.79 23.11
C THR A 175 -26.39 -25.81 24.15
N ILE A 176 -26.79 -27.08 24.00
CA ILE A 176 -26.53 -28.17 24.95
C ILE A 176 -25.13 -28.79 24.75
N GLY A 177 -24.52 -28.57 23.58
CA GLY A 177 -23.22 -29.11 23.20
C GLY A 177 -22.01 -28.32 23.73
N GLN A 178 -22.19 -27.11 24.28
CA GLN A 178 -21.09 -26.27 24.79
C GLN A 178 -20.27 -26.94 25.92
N PRO A 179 -20.88 -27.61 26.92
CA PRO A 179 -20.14 -28.34 27.95
C PRO A 179 -19.35 -29.53 27.38
N VAL A 180 -19.92 -30.23 26.39
CA VAL A 180 -19.26 -31.37 25.71
C VAL A 180 -18.08 -30.88 24.86
N ALA A 181 -18.25 -29.75 24.16
CA ALA A 181 -17.16 -29.11 23.42
C ALA A 181 -16.06 -28.59 24.37
N ALA A 182 -16.42 -28.08 25.55
CA ALA A 182 -15.46 -27.67 26.57
C ALA A 182 -14.68 -28.87 27.12
N LEU A 183 -15.33 -30.00 27.38
CA LEU A 183 -14.69 -31.27 27.76
C LEU A 183 -13.76 -31.78 26.65
N GLY A 184 -14.20 -31.75 25.39
CA GLY A 184 -13.37 -32.11 24.24
C GLY A 184 -12.11 -31.25 24.13
N ARG A 185 -12.24 -29.92 24.30
CA ARG A 185 -11.09 -28.99 24.35
C ARG A 185 -10.16 -29.28 25.53
N TRP A 186 -10.71 -29.59 26.70
CA TRP A 186 -9.91 -29.96 27.88
C TRP A 186 -9.11 -31.24 27.64
N LEU A 187 -9.75 -32.29 27.11
CA LEU A 187 -9.09 -33.55 26.73
C LEU A 187 -8.00 -33.33 25.68
N ALA A 188 -8.28 -32.52 24.65
CA ALA A 188 -7.30 -32.18 23.62
C ALA A 188 -6.08 -31.44 24.20
N ASN A 189 -6.29 -30.49 25.10
CA ASN A 189 -5.21 -29.79 25.80
C ASN A 189 -4.40 -30.71 26.72
N ALA A 190 -5.08 -31.63 27.43
CA ALA A 190 -4.41 -32.61 28.28
C ALA A 190 -3.55 -33.59 27.45
N ALA A 191 -4.08 -34.05 26.32
CA ALA A 191 -3.38 -34.93 25.39
C ALA A 191 -2.16 -34.26 24.74
N ALA A 192 -2.32 -33.03 24.28
CA ALA A 192 -1.23 -32.21 23.74
C ALA A 192 -0.23 -31.80 24.85
N GLY A 193 -0.72 -31.68 26.08
CA GLY A 193 0.01 -31.24 27.26
C GLY A 193 0.47 -29.78 27.20
N VAL A 194 -0.22 -28.99 26.38
CA VAL A 194 -0.12 -27.53 26.22
C VAL A 194 -1.52 -27.00 25.93
N LYS A 195 -1.78 -25.72 26.19
CA LYS A 195 -3.04 -25.07 25.78
C LYS A 195 -3.01 -24.86 24.27
N LEU A 196 -3.79 -25.61 23.53
CA LEU A 196 -3.85 -25.53 22.07
C LEU A 196 -4.50 -24.22 21.64
N VAL A 197 -3.73 -23.39 20.93
CA VAL A 197 -4.27 -22.27 20.15
C VAL A 197 -4.72 -22.83 18.80
N THR A 198 -6.02 -22.74 18.54
CA THR A 198 -6.66 -23.31 17.33
C THR A 198 -7.27 -22.25 16.43
N ASP A 199 -7.47 -21.03 16.93
CA ASP A 199 -8.04 -19.96 16.14
C ASP A 199 -6.98 -19.34 15.21
N ARG A 200 -7.42 -18.93 14.02
CA ARG A 200 -6.51 -18.52 12.95
C ARG A 200 -5.77 -17.21 13.24
N ARG A 201 -6.37 -16.29 14.00
CA ARG A 201 -5.76 -14.98 14.30
C ARG A 201 -4.68 -15.13 15.36
N SER A 202 -4.98 -15.78 16.48
CA SER A 202 -4.01 -16.04 17.53
C SER A 202 -2.92 -17.03 17.09
N LEU A 203 -3.17 -17.93 16.12
CA LEU A 203 -2.10 -18.70 15.49
C LEU A 203 -1.14 -17.82 14.67
N ALA A 204 -1.66 -16.82 13.94
CA ALA A 204 -0.83 -15.86 13.22
C ALA A 204 -0.04 -14.96 14.20
N ASP A 205 -0.66 -14.56 15.31
CA ASP A 205 -0.01 -13.80 16.38
C ASP A 205 1.05 -14.64 17.10
N LEU A 206 0.82 -15.94 17.34
CA LEU A 206 1.81 -16.85 17.93
C LEU A 206 3.05 -16.95 17.04
N ILE A 207 2.90 -16.99 15.72
CA ILE A 207 4.01 -16.99 14.77
C ILE A 207 4.76 -15.64 14.81
N ARG A 208 4.03 -14.51 14.91
CA ARG A 208 4.61 -13.16 15.03
C ARG A 208 5.36 -12.97 16.35
N VAL A 209 4.78 -13.36 17.48
CA VAL A 209 5.35 -13.26 18.83
C VAL A 209 6.55 -14.21 18.99
N GLY A 210 6.49 -15.41 18.41
CA GLY A 210 7.66 -16.30 18.31
C GLY A 210 8.83 -15.65 17.57
N GLY A 211 8.54 -14.72 16.65
CA GLY A 211 9.54 -13.88 15.97
C GLY A 211 10.04 -12.69 16.79
N ALA A 212 9.24 -12.15 17.73
CA ALA A 212 9.61 -11.01 18.57
C ALA A 212 10.73 -11.33 19.59
N PHE A 213 10.96 -12.62 19.88
CA PHE A 213 12.05 -13.08 20.75
C PHE A 213 13.46 -12.69 20.24
N LEU A 214 13.60 -12.32 18.97
CA LEU A 214 14.84 -11.78 18.39
C LEU A 214 15.14 -10.32 18.79
N ALA A 215 14.11 -9.53 19.11
CA ALA A 215 14.30 -8.15 19.58
C ALA A 215 14.82 -8.13 21.03
N ASP A 216 14.33 -9.04 21.88
CA ASP A 216 14.74 -9.13 23.29
C ASP A 216 16.07 -9.86 23.49
N ALA A 217 16.40 -10.84 22.64
CA ALA A 217 17.68 -11.57 22.74
C ALA A 217 18.90 -10.73 22.30
N ALA A 218 18.70 -9.61 21.60
CA ALA A 218 19.75 -8.72 21.11
C ALA A 218 20.13 -7.57 22.09
N LEU A 219 19.45 -7.45 23.23
CA LEU A 219 19.73 -6.45 24.27
C LEU A 219 20.18 -7.14 25.56
N PRO A 220 21.49 -7.22 25.87
CA PRO A 220 21.95 -7.63 27.19
C PRO A 220 21.76 -6.45 28.16
N ASN A 221 20.51 -6.15 28.52
CA ASN A 221 20.05 -5.41 29.71
C ASN A 221 18.69 -4.77 29.44
N ARG A 222 17.60 -5.47 29.74
CA ARG A 222 16.33 -4.86 30.18
C ARG A 222 15.46 -5.91 30.88
N LEU A 223 15.44 -5.77 32.21
CA LEU A 223 14.45 -6.23 33.21
C LEU A 223 13.46 -7.34 32.78
N LEU A 224 13.67 -8.53 33.35
CA LEU A 224 12.66 -9.59 33.48
C LEU A 224 11.37 -9.01 34.12
N PRO A 225 10.17 -9.26 33.56
CA PRO A 225 8.92 -8.98 34.26
C PRO A 225 8.80 -9.92 35.47
N THR A 226 8.61 -9.31 36.63
CA THR A 226 8.32 -9.94 37.90
C THR A 226 7.14 -10.92 37.80
N ALA A 227 7.43 -12.20 37.97
CA ALA A 227 6.43 -13.20 38.32
C ALA A 227 6.00 -12.97 39.78
N ALA A 228 5.05 -12.06 40.00
CA ALA A 228 4.37 -11.93 41.27
C ALA A 228 3.28 -13.00 41.36
N ASN A 229 3.57 -14.11 42.06
CA ASN A 229 2.67 -14.77 43.02
C ASN A 229 3.24 -16.11 43.50
N SER A 230 4.09 -16.05 44.53
CA SER A 230 4.22 -17.10 45.55
C SER A 230 4.97 -16.53 46.76
N SER A 231 4.25 -16.26 47.85
CA SER A 231 4.85 -16.00 49.18
C SER A 231 5.11 -17.34 49.91
N PRO A 232 5.71 -17.36 51.12
CA PRO A 232 7.17 -17.48 51.28
C PRO A 232 7.55 -18.66 52.19
N LEU A 233 8.71 -19.29 51.99
CA LEU A 233 9.36 -20.13 53.02
C LEU A 233 10.89 -19.99 52.91
N VAL A 234 11.38 -19.07 53.76
CA VAL A 234 12.61 -18.95 54.56
C VAL A 234 13.80 -19.92 54.37
N ALA A 235 15.00 -19.33 54.58
CA ALA A 235 16.33 -19.86 54.95
C ALA A 235 17.27 -20.27 53.80
N ASP A 236 18.55 -19.92 53.74
CA ASP A 236 19.47 -19.14 54.60
C ASP A 236 20.83 -19.05 53.84
N VAL A 237 21.60 -17.95 54.04
CA VAL A 237 23.09 -17.94 54.22
C VAL A 237 23.96 -18.19 52.95
N GLU A 238 25.04 -17.48 52.58
CA GLU A 238 25.91 -16.43 53.16
C GLU A 238 26.75 -15.79 52.02
N PHE A 239 27.22 -14.56 52.24
CA PHE A 239 28.21 -13.86 51.42
C PHE A 239 29.64 -14.17 51.92
N SER A 240 30.62 -14.32 51.01
CA SER A 240 31.96 -13.74 51.25
C SER A 240 32.79 -13.49 49.99
N PRO A 241 33.68 -12.47 49.98
CA PRO A 241 34.30 -11.91 48.77
C PRO A 241 35.83 -12.11 48.68
N ALA A 242 36.40 -11.59 47.57
CA ALA A 242 37.80 -11.25 47.31
C ALA A 242 38.72 -12.36 46.76
N HIS A 243 39.30 -12.16 45.56
CA HIS A 243 40.51 -11.35 45.35
C HIS A 243 40.81 -11.19 43.85
N SER A 244 41.18 -9.97 43.49
CA SER A 244 41.87 -9.57 42.27
C SER A 244 43.34 -9.97 42.33
N ASP A 245 43.92 -10.45 41.23
CA ASP A 245 45.27 -10.05 40.82
C ASP A 245 45.53 -10.34 39.34
N TRP A 246 46.13 -9.36 38.68
CA TRP A 246 46.56 -9.35 37.29
C TRP A 246 47.93 -10.01 37.13
N VAL A 247 48.09 -10.92 36.17
CA VAL A 247 49.41 -11.27 35.61
C VAL A 247 49.32 -11.42 34.08
N VAL A 248 50.22 -10.72 33.40
CA VAL A 248 50.48 -10.71 31.95
C VAL A 248 51.70 -11.61 31.63
N ALA A 249 51.77 -12.09 30.38
CA ALA A 249 52.87 -12.78 29.67
C ALA A 249 52.94 -14.31 29.89
N THR A 250 53.17 -15.20 28.91
CA THR A 250 53.63 -15.20 27.50
C THR A 250 53.31 -16.61 26.91
N PRO A 251 53.42 -16.87 25.58
CA PRO A 251 53.01 -18.14 24.98
C PRO A 251 54.13 -19.20 24.95
N PRO A 252 53.79 -20.50 25.04
CA PRO A 252 54.61 -21.57 24.45
C PRO A 252 53.75 -22.48 23.55
N GLU A 253 54.08 -22.61 22.27
CA GLU A 253 55.03 -23.55 21.66
C GLU A 253 54.38 -24.83 21.13
N VAL A 254 54.62 -25.05 19.85
CA VAL A 254 54.24 -26.21 19.04
C VAL A 254 55.00 -27.43 19.55
N ASN A 255 54.28 -28.50 19.92
CA ASN A 255 54.86 -29.83 20.07
C ASN A 255 54.06 -30.85 19.26
N SER A 256 54.62 -31.17 18.09
CA SER A 256 54.31 -32.33 17.29
C SER A 256 54.99 -33.57 17.86
N ARG A 257 54.22 -34.56 18.33
CA ARG A 257 54.66 -35.98 18.33
C ARG A 257 53.51 -36.93 17.98
N PRO A 258 53.82 -38.02 17.24
CA PRO A 258 52.83 -38.87 16.58
C PRO A 258 52.36 -39.98 17.53
N THR A 259 51.07 -40.32 17.47
CA THR A 259 50.56 -41.56 18.07
C THR A 259 49.78 -42.38 17.04
N GLU A 260 50.13 -43.65 17.01
CA GLU A 260 49.78 -44.71 16.08
C GLU A 260 48.28 -44.98 15.87
N PRO A 261 47.91 -45.65 14.76
CA PRO A 261 46.52 -45.89 14.41
C PRO A 261 45.96 -47.07 15.22
N VAL A 262 45.10 -46.78 16.20
CA VAL A 262 44.23 -47.81 16.77
C VAL A 262 43.18 -48.17 15.71
N ARG A 263 43.45 -49.23 14.94
CA ARG A 263 42.43 -49.96 14.15
C ARG A 263 41.38 -50.51 15.13
N ARG A 264 40.32 -49.74 15.39
CA ARG A 264 39.05 -50.31 15.85
C ARG A 264 38.27 -50.80 14.65
N LEU A 265 38.37 -52.10 14.39
CA LEU A 265 37.29 -52.88 13.81
C LEU A 265 36.04 -52.69 14.67
N SER A 266 35.16 -51.78 14.26
CA SER A 266 33.80 -51.70 14.79
C SER A 266 32.85 -51.99 13.64
N GLY A 267 32.32 -53.23 13.67
CA GLY A 267 31.29 -53.69 12.77
C GLY A 267 30.04 -52.82 12.86
N LEU A 268 29.31 -52.84 11.74
CA LEU A 268 27.97 -52.32 11.52
C LEU A 268 27.11 -52.26 12.80
N ARG A 269 27.11 -51.12 13.49
CA ARG A 269 26.04 -50.73 14.41
C ARG A 269 25.23 -49.64 13.72
N PHE A 270 24.18 -50.04 13.01
CA PHE A 270 23.12 -49.10 12.66
C PHE A 270 22.52 -48.58 13.97
N PRO A 271 22.51 -47.26 14.23
CA PRO A 271 21.99 -46.73 15.48
C PRO A 271 20.49 -47.06 15.57
N LEU A 272 20.07 -47.69 16.67
CA LEU A 272 18.70 -48.18 16.94
C LEU A 272 17.62 -47.14 16.57
N ARG A 273 17.92 -45.85 16.78
CA ARG A 273 17.07 -44.70 16.43
C ARG A 273 16.83 -44.56 14.92
N ARG A 274 17.84 -44.77 14.07
CA ARG A 274 17.69 -44.72 12.61
C ARG A 274 16.92 -45.94 12.10
N SER A 275 17.14 -47.13 12.68
CA SER A 275 16.38 -48.33 12.34
C SER A 275 14.88 -48.18 12.66
N LEU A 276 14.53 -47.60 13.81
CA LEU A 276 13.14 -47.26 14.16
C LEU A 276 12.52 -46.24 13.21
N GLN A 277 13.27 -45.25 12.74
CA GLN A 277 12.81 -44.27 11.74
C GLN A 277 12.51 -44.94 10.39
N TYR A 278 13.39 -45.81 9.91
CA TYR A 278 13.17 -46.54 8.66
C TYR A 278 11.99 -47.52 8.75
N ILE A 279 11.86 -48.25 9.87
CA ILE A 279 10.70 -49.11 10.12
C ILE A 279 9.42 -48.28 10.10
N GLY A 280 9.38 -47.14 10.81
CA GLY A 280 8.23 -46.25 10.82
C GLY A 280 7.86 -45.73 9.44
N LEU A 281 8.84 -45.37 8.61
CA LEU A 281 8.60 -44.90 7.25
C LEU A 281 8.08 -46.00 6.32
N THR A 282 8.64 -47.21 6.40
CA THR A 282 8.16 -48.37 5.64
C THR A 282 6.72 -48.71 6.02
N LEU A 283 6.39 -48.67 7.31
CA LEU A 283 5.04 -48.89 7.81
C LEU A 283 4.09 -47.80 7.31
N PHE A 284 4.52 -46.54 7.33
CA PHE A 284 3.75 -45.41 6.80
C PHE A 284 3.49 -45.52 5.29
N ALA A 285 4.51 -45.86 4.49
CA ALA A 285 4.37 -46.09 3.05
C ALA A 285 3.45 -47.29 2.75
N GLY A 286 3.56 -48.36 3.54
CA GLY A 286 2.67 -49.52 3.45
C GLY A 286 1.21 -49.16 3.75
N VAL A 287 0.96 -48.34 4.77
CA VAL A 287 -0.39 -47.84 5.12
C VAL A 287 -0.95 -46.98 4.00
N ILE A 288 -0.20 -46.03 3.44
CA ILE A 288 -0.67 -45.19 2.32
C ILE A 288 -1.01 -46.05 1.10
N THR A 289 -0.13 -47.01 0.76
CA THR A 289 -0.36 -47.92 -0.37
C THR A 289 -1.62 -48.76 -0.17
N PHE A 290 -1.82 -49.29 1.05
CA PHE A 290 -3.00 -50.06 1.41
C PHE A 290 -4.28 -49.21 1.31
N VAL A 291 -4.26 -47.98 1.86
CA VAL A 291 -5.42 -47.07 1.84
C VAL A 291 -5.76 -46.62 0.42
N LEU A 292 -4.77 -46.40 -0.46
CA LEU A 292 -5.01 -45.98 -1.86
C LEU A 292 -5.38 -47.15 -2.81
N SER A 293 -5.23 -48.40 -2.38
CA SER A 293 -5.57 -49.60 -3.17
C SER A 293 -6.99 -49.60 -3.80
N PRO A 294 -8.05 -49.16 -3.10
CA PRO A 294 -9.41 -49.09 -3.68
C PRO A 294 -9.52 -48.03 -4.78
N VAL A 295 -8.80 -46.91 -4.65
CA VAL A 295 -8.75 -45.85 -5.67
C VAL A 295 -8.08 -46.37 -6.94
N ARG A 296 -6.97 -47.12 -6.80
CA ARG A 296 -6.33 -47.82 -7.93
C ARG A 296 -7.33 -48.70 -8.69
N ARG A 297 -8.08 -49.54 -7.96
CA ARG A 297 -9.08 -50.47 -8.53
C ARG A 297 -10.36 -49.79 -9.03
N PHE A 298 -10.60 -48.55 -8.64
CA PHE A 298 -11.73 -47.73 -9.11
C PHE A 298 -11.37 -47.00 -10.41
N LEU A 299 -10.27 -46.25 -10.42
CA LEU A 299 -9.80 -45.48 -11.58
C LEU A 299 -9.32 -46.38 -12.73
N ILE A 300 -8.77 -47.54 -12.38
CA ILE A 300 -8.16 -48.47 -13.32
C ILE A 300 -9.01 -49.76 -13.36
N GLY A 301 -10.31 -49.72 -13.03
CA GLY A 301 -11.16 -50.91 -12.96
C GLY A 301 -11.32 -51.69 -14.27
N THR A 302 -10.94 -51.10 -15.41
CA THR A 302 -10.83 -51.74 -16.73
C THR A 302 -9.47 -52.42 -16.98
N TYR A 303 -8.58 -52.45 -15.99
CA TYR A 303 -7.22 -53.04 -16.00
C TYR A 303 -7.20 -54.48 -16.51
N ASP A 304 -8.19 -55.29 -16.14
CA ASP A 304 -8.28 -56.69 -16.54
C ASP A 304 -8.77 -56.88 -18.00
N ALA A 305 -9.26 -55.82 -18.66
CA ALA A 305 -9.73 -55.85 -20.04
C ALA A 305 -8.67 -55.37 -21.05
N ALA A 306 -7.62 -54.67 -20.61
CA ALA A 306 -6.50 -54.24 -21.45
C ALA A 306 -5.42 -55.33 -21.46
N GLY A 307 -5.50 -56.25 -22.43
CA GLY A 307 -4.60 -57.41 -22.55
C GLY A 307 -3.15 -57.13 -22.98
N ASP A 308 -2.64 -55.89 -22.85
CA ASP A 308 -1.28 -55.50 -23.25
C ASP A 308 -0.39 -55.21 -22.03
N ALA A 309 0.67 -56.01 -21.88
CA ALA A 309 1.62 -55.93 -20.77
C ALA A 309 2.35 -54.57 -20.68
N TRP A 310 2.54 -53.87 -21.80
CA TRP A 310 3.19 -52.55 -21.80
C TRP A 310 2.31 -51.47 -21.17
N ILE A 311 1.01 -51.50 -21.48
CA ILE A 311 0.04 -50.56 -20.90
C ILE A 311 -0.06 -50.78 -19.39
N GLN A 312 -0.08 -52.03 -18.95
CA GLN A 312 -0.07 -52.38 -17.52
C GLN A 312 1.20 -51.88 -16.82
N PHE A 313 2.38 -52.04 -17.43
CA PHE A 313 3.63 -51.54 -16.91
C PHE A 313 3.64 -50.01 -16.74
N PHE A 314 3.19 -49.24 -17.74
CA PHE A 314 3.13 -47.78 -17.65
C PHE A 314 2.11 -47.30 -16.61
N ILE A 315 0.98 -47.97 -16.49
CA ILE A 315 -0.03 -47.68 -15.46
C ILE A 315 0.51 -47.96 -14.06
N ASP A 316 1.19 -49.08 -13.87
CA ASP A 316 1.79 -49.45 -12.58
C ASP A 316 2.93 -48.48 -12.21
N LEU A 317 3.74 -48.08 -13.18
CA LEU A 317 4.77 -47.06 -13.00
C LEU A 317 4.14 -45.71 -12.60
N ALA A 318 3.11 -45.26 -13.32
CA ALA A 318 2.40 -44.01 -13.00
C ALA A 318 1.77 -44.05 -11.59
N TRP A 319 1.22 -45.19 -11.18
CA TRP A 319 0.65 -45.38 -9.86
C TRP A 319 1.71 -45.35 -8.75
N ILE A 320 2.84 -46.03 -8.96
CA ILE A 320 3.99 -45.99 -8.04
C ILE A 320 4.51 -44.55 -7.93
N SER A 321 4.66 -43.84 -9.05
CA SER A 321 5.07 -42.44 -9.07
C SER A 321 4.08 -41.54 -8.30
N LEU A 322 2.77 -41.78 -8.39
CA LEU A 322 1.77 -41.05 -7.62
C LEU A 322 1.90 -41.30 -6.12
N ILE A 323 2.13 -42.54 -5.70
CA ILE A 323 2.35 -42.87 -4.28
C ILE A 323 3.61 -42.18 -3.76
N ILE A 324 4.71 -42.25 -4.51
CA ILE A 324 5.97 -41.58 -4.16
C ILE A 324 5.73 -40.07 -4.05
N PHE A 325 5.02 -39.47 -5.01
CA PHE A 325 4.66 -38.05 -4.99
C PHE A 325 3.89 -37.67 -3.71
N ILE A 326 2.86 -38.44 -3.35
CA ILE A 326 2.05 -38.20 -2.16
C ILE A 326 2.91 -38.31 -0.91
N ILE A 327 3.71 -39.37 -0.78
CA ILE A 327 4.59 -39.58 0.38
C ILE A 327 5.61 -38.43 0.49
N SER A 328 6.30 -38.09 -0.59
CA SER A 328 7.26 -36.99 -0.62
C SER A 328 6.61 -35.65 -0.24
N GLY A 329 5.41 -35.38 -0.75
CA GLY A 329 4.65 -34.17 -0.41
C GLY A 329 4.26 -34.10 1.07
N LEU A 330 3.84 -35.22 1.66
CA LEU A 330 3.49 -35.30 3.10
C LEU A 330 4.72 -35.12 4.01
N LEU A 331 5.89 -35.57 3.56
CA LEU A 331 7.13 -35.44 4.31
C LEU A 331 7.80 -34.07 4.16
N ALA A 332 7.59 -33.37 3.04
CA ALA A 332 8.21 -32.09 2.73
C ALA A 332 8.09 -31.02 3.84
N PRO A 333 6.90 -30.74 4.42
CA PRO A 333 6.77 -29.71 5.46
C PRO A 333 7.35 -30.14 6.83
N LEU A 334 7.61 -31.43 7.06
CA LEU A 334 7.98 -31.95 8.39
C LEU A 334 9.31 -31.39 8.91
N GLU A 335 10.26 -31.11 8.02
CA GLU A 335 11.53 -30.48 8.42
C GLU A 335 11.29 -29.09 9.03
N ALA A 336 10.48 -28.25 8.37
CA ALA A 336 10.16 -26.91 8.84
C ALA A 336 9.32 -26.94 10.12
N LEU A 337 8.32 -27.82 10.16
CA LEU A 337 7.41 -27.97 11.30
C LEU A 337 8.10 -28.57 12.52
N GLY A 338 8.96 -29.58 12.34
CA GLY A 338 9.75 -30.17 13.41
C GLY A 338 10.77 -29.19 13.98
N TRP A 339 11.35 -28.33 13.13
CA TRP A 339 12.25 -27.26 13.56
C TRP A 339 11.51 -26.24 14.42
N TRP A 340 10.34 -25.78 13.98
CA TRP A 340 9.49 -24.88 14.76
C TRP A 340 9.04 -25.48 16.11
N ALA A 341 8.72 -26.78 16.10
CA ALA A 341 8.31 -27.51 17.30
C ALA A 341 9.48 -27.84 18.24
N GLY A 342 10.73 -27.53 17.86
CA GLY A 342 11.92 -27.79 18.67
C GLY A 342 12.34 -29.27 18.70
N TRP A 343 11.87 -30.09 17.75
CA TRP A 343 12.16 -31.53 17.72
C TRP A 343 13.62 -31.87 17.38
N TYR A 344 14.37 -30.90 16.83
CA TYR A 344 15.75 -31.08 16.38
C TYR A 344 16.82 -30.53 17.34
N GLY A 345 16.45 -29.98 18.51
CA GLY A 345 17.38 -29.40 19.50
C GLY A 345 17.80 -27.95 19.20
N ASP A 346 18.78 -27.42 19.95
CA ASP A 346 19.28 -26.05 19.79
C ASP A 346 19.88 -25.83 18.38
N PRO A 347 19.76 -24.61 17.81
CA PRO A 347 20.33 -24.33 16.50
C PRO A 347 21.85 -24.48 16.56
N ILE A 348 22.39 -25.48 15.86
CA ILE A 348 23.84 -25.61 15.66
C ILE A 348 24.33 -24.32 14.96
N ALA A 349 25.45 -23.78 15.43
CA ALA A 349 26.07 -22.57 14.90
C ALA A 349 26.11 -22.61 13.36
N ALA A 350 25.43 -21.67 12.71
CA ALA A 350 25.38 -21.58 11.26
C ALA A 350 26.79 -21.42 10.69
N THR A 351 27.10 -22.13 9.60
CA THR A 351 28.39 -22.01 8.90
C THR A 351 28.62 -20.55 8.47
N ARG A 352 29.88 -20.09 8.37
CA ARG A 352 30.20 -18.72 7.96
C ARG A 352 29.74 -18.47 6.51
N PRO A 353 28.96 -17.42 6.22
CA PRO A 353 28.62 -17.05 4.84
C PRO A 353 29.87 -16.60 4.07
N VAL A 354 29.90 -16.82 2.76
CA VAL A 354 31.03 -16.41 1.89
C VAL A 354 30.79 -14.97 1.43
N ILE A 355 31.75 -14.08 1.70
CA ILE A 355 31.69 -12.65 1.37
C ILE A 355 32.44 -12.37 0.06
N SER A 356 31.93 -11.52 -0.81
CA SER A 356 32.69 -10.95 -1.92
C SER A 356 32.18 -9.53 -2.25
N PRO A 357 33.03 -8.48 -2.29
CA PRO A 357 34.47 -8.43 -1.99
C PRO A 357 34.80 -8.28 -0.48
N LEU A 358 36.00 -8.71 -0.09
CA LEU A 358 36.48 -8.85 1.30
C LEU A 358 36.97 -7.55 1.98
N SER A 359 36.76 -6.36 1.40
CA SER A 359 37.54 -5.16 1.76
C SER A 359 36.76 -3.83 1.88
N VAL A 360 35.42 -3.84 1.91
CA VAL A 360 34.64 -2.59 2.06
C VAL A 360 34.52 -2.20 3.54
N PRO A 361 34.94 -0.98 3.94
CA PRO A 361 34.66 -0.44 5.27
C PRO A 361 33.15 -0.43 5.55
N ARG A 362 32.74 -0.94 6.71
CA ARG A 362 31.33 -1.24 7.01
C ARG A 362 30.42 0.00 7.03
N ASP A 363 31.01 1.16 7.31
CA ASP A 363 30.40 2.49 7.28
C ASP A 363 30.08 2.99 5.86
N ARG A 364 30.66 2.37 4.82
CA ARG A 364 30.44 2.73 3.41
C ARG A 364 29.38 1.89 2.69
N VAL A 365 28.91 0.79 3.28
CA VAL A 365 27.91 -0.07 2.63
C VAL A 365 26.54 0.59 2.66
N LYS A 366 26.01 0.91 1.48
CA LYS A 366 24.69 1.54 1.30
C LYS A 366 23.60 0.56 0.86
N ARG A 367 23.95 -0.69 0.51
CA ARG A 367 22.97 -1.72 0.13
C ARG A 367 23.51 -3.14 0.32
N TYR A 368 22.67 -4.04 0.81
CA TYR A 368 22.97 -5.48 0.89
C TYR A 368 22.17 -6.26 -0.17
N LEU A 369 22.86 -7.08 -0.96
CA LEU A 369 22.26 -7.94 -1.98
C LEU A 369 22.32 -9.39 -1.49
N ILE A 370 21.21 -10.11 -1.57
CA ILE A 370 21.09 -11.47 -1.03
C ILE A 370 20.59 -12.39 -2.12
N TYR A 371 21.39 -13.39 -2.49
CA TYR A 371 21.02 -14.33 -3.55
C TYR A 371 20.32 -15.58 -3.00
N LEU A 372 19.20 -15.96 -3.62
CA LEU A 372 18.43 -17.16 -3.34
C LEU A 372 18.29 -18.01 -4.62
N ASP A 373 18.77 -19.24 -4.56
CA ASP A 373 18.98 -20.12 -5.71
C ASP A 373 17.71 -20.88 -6.15
N GLY A 374 17.73 -21.39 -7.39
CA GLY A 374 16.68 -22.17 -8.01
C GLY A 374 16.61 -23.62 -7.52
N THR A 375 15.63 -24.38 -8.03
CA THR A 375 15.32 -25.73 -7.55
C THR A 375 16.43 -26.76 -7.77
N GLY A 376 17.47 -26.44 -8.56
CA GLY A 376 18.65 -27.26 -8.75
C GLY A 376 19.64 -27.27 -7.56
N GLN A 377 19.41 -26.48 -6.51
CA GLN A 377 20.33 -26.39 -5.36
C GLN A 377 20.36 -27.67 -4.52
N SER A 378 21.53 -28.30 -4.42
CA SER A 378 21.80 -29.48 -3.56
C SER A 378 22.77 -29.17 -2.40
N THR A 379 23.72 -28.26 -2.61
CA THR A 379 24.76 -27.87 -1.65
C THR A 379 24.80 -26.36 -1.44
N LYS A 380 25.78 -25.86 -0.67
CA LYS A 380 26.05 -24.42 -0.50
C LYS A 380 26.81 -23.82 -1.69
N ASP A 381 27.44 -24.65 -2.50
CA ASP A 381 28.11 -24.25 -3.73
C ASP A 381 27.08 -24.10 -4.86
N TYR A 382 27.35 -23.17 -5.77
CA TYR A 382 26.46 -22.88 -6.89
C TYR A 382 26.81 -23.71 -8.11
N GLN A 383 25.78 -24.07 -8.89
CA GLN A 383 25.98 -24.68 -10.20
C GLN A 383 26.79 -23.75 -11.14
N PRO A 384 27.54 -24.28 -12.13
CA PRO A 384 28.44 -23.47 -12.97
C PRO A 384 27.80 -22.24 -13.62
N LEU A 385 26.58 -22.36 -14.16
CA LEU A 385 25.85 -21.23 -14.76
C LEU A 385 25.54 -20.12 -13.74
N VAL A 386 25.05 -20.51 -12.56
CA VAL A 386 24.73 -19.58 -11.47
C VAL A 386 25.99 -18.97 -10.87
N ALA A 387 27.02 -19.77 -10.66
CA ALA A 387 28.33 -19.31 -10.21
C ALA A 387 28.92 -18.28 -11.18
N ASN A 388 28.80 -18.52 -12.49
CA ASN A 388 29.24 -17.61 -13.53
C ASN A 388 28.50 -16.27 -13.46
N PHE A 389 27.17 -16.29 -13.32
CA PHE A 389 26.36 -15.09 -13.11
C PHE A 389 26.77 -14.30 -11.87
N LEU A 390 26.90 -14.98 -10.72
CA LEU A 390 27.25 -14.33 -9.45
C LEU A 390 28.66 -13.75 -9.45
N ASN A 391 29.61 -14.41 -10.12
CA ASN A 391 30.97 -13.89 -10.26
C ASN A 391 31.00 -12.62 -11.11
N HIS A 392 30.29 -12.60 -12.25
CA HIS A 392 30.20 -11.40 -13.09
C HIS A 392 29.44 -10.27 -12.39
N LEU A 393 28.36 -10.58 -11.67
CA LEU A 393 27.63 -9.61 -10.86
C LEU A 393 28.56 -8.98 -9.81
N ALA A 394 29.27 -9.80 -9.03
CA ALA A 394 30.20 -9.32 -8.01
C ALA A 394 31.32 -8.43 -8.56
N GLN A 395 31.78 -8.67 -9.79
CA GLN A 395 32.79 -7.84 -10.45
C GLN A 395 32.27 -6.48 -10.92
N GLN A 396 30.96 -6.36 -11.20
CA GLN A 396 30.33 -5.14 -11.74
C GLN A 396 29.61 -4.31 -10.67
N LEU A 397 29.45 -4.84 -9.46
CA LEU A 397 28.81 -4.12 -8.36
C LEU A 397 29.62 -2.90 -7.92
N PRO A 398 28.97 -1.76 -7.63
CA PRO A 398 29.62 -0.61 -6.99
C PRO A 398 30.24 -0.97 -5.64
N GLU A 399 31.29 -0.26 -5.24
CA GLU A 399 32.00 -0.49 -3.96
C GLU A 399 31.12 -0.28 -2.72
N ASP A 400 30.00 0.44 -2.83
CA ASP A 400 29.05 0.68 -1.74
C ASP A 400 27.92 -0.38 -1.65
N MET A 401 28.01 -1.48 -2.41
CA MET A 401 27.06 -2.60 -2.38
C MET A 401 27.73 -3.92 -2.00
N LEU A 402 27.11 -4.70 -1.10
CA LEU A 402 27.67 -5.98 -0.65
C LEU A 402 26.80 -7.17 -1.08
N LEU A 403 27.40 -8.13 -1.80
CA LEU A 403 26.74 -9.39 -2.19
C LEU A 403 26.94 -10.49 -1.14
N VAL A 404 25.83 -11.01 -0.63
CA VAL A 404 25.76 -12.13 0.33
C VAL A 404 25.38 -13.40 -0.43
N LYS A 405 26.24 -14.44 -0.33
CA LYS A 405 26.09 -15.72 -1.02
C LYS A 405 26.37 -16.92 -0.10
N GLY A 406 25.96 -18.13 -0.51
CA GLY A 406 26.15 -19.38 0.22
C GLY A 406 25.01 -19.74 1.17
N LEU A 407 23.80 -19.23 0.94
CA LEU A 407 22.60 -19.53 1.71
C LEU A 407 21.81 -20.68 1.07
N MET A 408 21.37 -21.65 1.88
CA MET A 408 20.47 -22.70 1.38
C MET A 408 19.02 -22.20 1.35
N SER A 409 18.47 -22.07 0.14
CA SER A 409 17.10 -21.56 -0.09
C SER A 409 16.01 -22.59 0.24
N TYR A 410 16.40 -23.88 0.27
CA TYR A 410 15.48 -25.02 0.46
C TYR A 410 15.70 -25.80 1.77
N SER A 411 16.36 -25.19 2.77
CA SER A 411 16.68 -25.84 4.05
C SER A 411 16.69 -24.87 5.22
N VAL A 412 15.70 -24.95 6.11
CA VAL A 412 15.63 -24.15 7.35
C VAL A 412 16.77 -24.48 8.33
N LEU A 413 17.26 -25.72 8.26
CA LEU A 413 18.41 -26.17 9.04
C LEU A 413 19.76 -25.73 8.44
N ASP A 414 19.76 -25.08 7.26
CA ASP A 414 20.98 -24.72 6.51
C ASP A 414 21.98 -25.87 6.30
N ARG A 415 21.47 -27.10 6.11
CA ARG A 415 22.25 -28.33 5.91
C ARG A 415 22.04 -28.93 4.52
N PRO A 416 23.12 -29.36 3.83
CA PRO A 416 23.03 -30.14 2.59
C PRO A 416 22.19 -31.41 2.73
N LEU A 417 21.75 -31.98 1.61
CA LEU A 417 21.01 -33.25 1.59
C LEU A 417 21.83 -34.45 2.08
N THR A 418 23.16 -34.32 2.05
CA THR A 418 24.12 -35.37 2.42
C THR A 418 24.54 -35.40 3.87
N GLU A 419 24.09 -34.44 4.68
CA GLU A 419 24.52 -34.30 6.07
C GLU A 419 23.34 -34.44 7.06
N ASP A 420 23.47 -35.35 8.02
CA ASP A 420 22.59 -35.52 9.19
C ASP A 420 21.06 -35.56 8.93
N ARG A 421 20.65 -36.21 7.84
CA ARG A 421 19.24 -36.46 7.46
C ARG A 421 18.93 -37.96 7.34
N PRO A 422 17.67 -38.41 7.54
CA PRO A 422 17.22 -39.73 7.08
C PRO A 422 17.49 -39.83 5.56
N PHE A 423 18.09 -40.93 5.10
CA PHE A 423 18.57 -41.11 3.71
C PHE A 423 19.78 -40.29 3.26
N ALA A 424 20.53 -39.65 4.16
CA ALA A 424 21.82 -39.02 3.78
C ALA A 424 22.81 -40.01 3.12
N PHE A 425 22.70 -41.31 3.39
CA PHE A 425 23.48 -42.34 2.68
C PHE A 425 23.09 -42.47 1.20
N PHE A 426 21.78 -42.38 0.89
CA PHE A 426 21.27 -42.42 -0.47
C PHE A 426 21.73 -41.18 -1.23
N TRP A 427 21.62 -39.98 -0.62
CA TRP A 427 22.10 -38.75 -1.25
C TRP A 427 23.62 -38.74 -1.47
N ARG A 428 24.42 -39.31 -0.57
CA ARG A 428 25.88 -39.47 -0.78
C ARG A 428 26.22 -40.47 -1.88
N TRP A 429 25.45 -41.56 -1.99
CA TRP A 429 25.58 -42.51 -3.10
C TRP A 429 25.17 -41.87 -4.43
N VAL A 430 24.12 -41.06 -4.42
CA VAL A 430 23.61 -40.29 -5.56
C VAL A 430 24.64 -39.23 -6.01
N GLU A 431 25.27 -38.48 -5.10
CA GLU A 431 26.37 -37.56 -5.42
C GLU A 431 27.59 -38.30 -5.99
N GLY A 432 27.89 -39.52 -5.51
CA GLY A 432 29.00 -40.33 -6.02
C GLY A 432 28.84 -40.83 -7.46
N LEU A 433 27.66 -40.69 -8.06
CA LEU A 433 27.35 -41.05 -9.46
C LEU A 433 27.53 -39.88 -10.44
N GLU A 434 27.86 -38.67 -9.96
CA GLU A 434 27.89 -37.46 -10.79
C GLU A 434 29.21 -37.29 -11.58
N ALA A 435 29.12 -37.34 -12.91
CA ALA A 435 30.11 -36.75 -13.82
C ALA A 435 29.55 -35.58 -14.65
N GLN A 436 28.21 -35.40 -14.78
CA GLN A 436 27.58 -34.21 -15.38
C GLN A 436 26.19 -33.90 -14.77
N PRO A 437 25.84 -32.63 -14.47
CA PRO A 437 24.91 -32.33 -13.38
C PRO A 437 23.46 -31.95 -13.76
N GLN A 438 23.14 -31.61 -15.03
CA GLN A 438 21.80 -31.11 -15.38
C GLN A 438 20.90 -32.10 -16.15
N GLU A 439 21.46 -33.06 -16.90
CA GLU A 439 20.66 -33.98 -17.74
C GLU A 439 20.46 -35.38 -17.13
N SER A 440 20.88 -35.59 -15.88
CA SER A 440 20.74 -36.89 -15.21
C SER A 440 19.40 -36.98 -14.46
N TRP A 441 18.88 -38.19 -14.34
CA TRP A 441 17.70 -38.50 -13.51
C TRP A 441 17.88 -38.10 -12.03
N VAL A 442 19.12 -37.94 -11.58
CA VAL A 442 19.50 -37.47 -10.24
C VAL A 442 19.17 -35.99 -10.04
N GLY A 443 19.54 -35.13 -11.00
CA GLY A 443 19.22 -33.70 -10.95
C GLY A 443 17.70 -33.44 -10.98
N ALA A 444 16.95 -34.31 -11.67
CA ALA A 444 15.49 -34.29 -11.67
C ALA A 444 14.89 -34.61 -10.28
N LEU A 445 15.47 -35.53 -9.50
CA LEU A 445 15.01 -35.86 -8.15
C LEU A 445 15.25 -34.72 -7.15
N VAL A 446 16.41 -34.05 -7.22
CA VAL A 446 16.70 -32.86 -6.39
C VAL A 446 15.73 -31.73 -6.73
N SER A 447 15.54 -31.45 -8.02
CA SER A 447 14.62 -30.44 -8.51
C SER A 447 13.18 -30.71 -8.06
N PHE A 448 12.75 -31.97 -8.14
CA PHE A 448 11.43 -32.40 -7.67
C PHE A 448 11.24 -32.15 -6.16
N ARG A 449 12.22 -32.53 -5.33
CA ARG A 449 12.17 -32.26 -3.88
C ARG A 449 12.10 -30.76 -3.60
N ASN A 450 12.91 -29.95 -4.28
CA ASN A 450 12.92 -28.50 -4.06
C ASN A 450 11.64 -27.83 -4.58
N MET A 451 11.01 -28.35 -5.62
CA MET A 451 9.67 -27.92 -6.07
C MET A 451 8.60 -28.14 -4.99
N LEU A 452 8.68 -29.23 -4.22
CA LEU A 452 7.80 -29.42 -3.06
C LEU A 452 8.07 -28.36 -1.98
N MET A 453 9.33 -27.96 -1.78
CA MET A 453 9.66 -26.88 -0.83
C MET A 453 9.17 -25.51 -1.30
N VAL A 454 9.17 -25.22 -2.61
CA VAL A 454 8.50 -24.03 -3.17
C VAL A 454 7.00 -24.07 -2.84
N SER A 455 6.37 -25.24 -2.95
CA SER A 455 4.97 -25.44 -2.57
C SER A 455 4.73 -25.25 -1.06
N VAL A 456 5.67 -25.68 -0.21
CA VAL A 456 5.66 -25.43 1.24
C VAL A 456 5.74 -23.94 1.53
N SER A 457 6.67 -23.21 0.90
CA SER A 457 6.80 -21.75 1.02
C SER A 457 5.53 -21.00 0.58
N ALA A 458 4.82 -21.50 -0.44
CA ALA A 458 3.59 -20.92 -0.97
C ALA A 458 2.32 -21.32 -0.19
N ASP A 459 2.36 -22.37 0.63
CA ASP A 459 1.20 -22.84 1.40
C ASP A 459 0.91 -21.90 2.57
N GLN A 460 -0.37 -21.57 2.79
CA GLN A 460 -0.80 -20.69 3.88
C GLN A 460 -0.57 -21.26 5.30
N ARG A 461 -0.41 -22.57 5.44
CA ARG A 461 -0.24 -23.28 6.71
C ARG A 461 1.24 -23.47 7.04
N TYR A 462 2.04 -23.83 6.03
CA TYR A 462 3.45 -24.17 6.20
C TYR A 462 4.39 -23.00 5.88
N GLY A 463 4.01 -22.16 4.91
CA GLY A 463 4.80 -21.05 4.41
C GLY A 463 5.22 -20.06 5.49
N PRO A 464 4.35 -19.60 6.40
CA PRO A 464 4.76 -18.67 7.47
C PRO A 464 5.91 -19.22 8.34
N VAL A 465 5.86 -20.50 8.70
CA VAL A 465 6.92 -21.16 9.49
C VAL A 465 8.20 -21.33 8.67
N TYR A 466 8.05 -21.84 7.44
CA TYR A 466 9.17 -22.11 6.55
C TYR A 466 9.92 -20.83 6.17
N ASN A 467 9.20 -19.82 5.68
CA ASN A 467 9.75 -18.54 5.28
C ASN A 467 10.35 -17.78 6.46
N TRP A 468 9.74 -17.86 7.65
CA TRP A 468 10.37 -17.30 8.87
C TRP A 468 11.71 -17.96 9.17
N GLY A 469 11.80 -19.29 9.05
CA GLY A 469 13.06 -20.00 9.23
C GLY A 469 14.15 -19.58 8.26
N ILE A 470 13.82 -19.36 6.99
CA ILE A 470 14.78 -18.82 6.01
C ILE A 470 15.13 -17.36 6.32
N ALA A 471 14.14 -16.53 6.69
CA ALA A 471 14.36 -15.13 7.09
C ALA A 471 15.31 -15.01 8.29
N GLN A 472 15.19 -15.90 9.28
CA GLN A 472 16.11 -15.97 10.41
C GLN A 472 17.56 -16.24 9.97
N ARG A 473 17.78 -17.13 8.99
CA ARG A 473 19.12 -17.40 8.45
C ARG A 473 19.71 -16.22 7.68
N ILE A 474 18.86 -15.49 6.97
CA ILE A 474 19.24 -14.23 6.32
C ILE A 474 19.63 -13.21 7.39
N TYR A 475 18.80 -13.03 8.42
CA TYR A 475 19.04 -12.13 9.54
C TYR A 475 20.36 -12.46 10.27
N ASP A 476 20.55 -13.71 10.69
CA ASP A 476 21.76 -14.18 11.36
C ASP A 476 23.02 -13.95 10.50
N SER A 477 22.88 -14.03 9.17
CA SER A 477 23.98 -13.77 8.24
C SER A 477 24.28 -12.29 8.14
N LEU A 478 23.26 -11.43 8.03
CA LEU A 478 23.42 -9.97 8.01
C LEU A 478 24.03 -9.43 9.33
N MET A 479 23.55 -9.92 10.47
CA MET A 479 24.08 -9.53 11.78
C MET A 479 25.56 -9.90 11.93
N ARG A 480 25.96 -11.11 11.48
CA ARG A 480 27.37 -11.53 11.47
C ARG A 480 28.24 -10.69 10.53
N LEU A 481 27.66 -10.09 9.50
CA LEU A 481 28.34 -9.16 8.59
C LEU A 481 28.43 -7.73 9.15
N GLY A 482 27.81 -7.46 10.30
CA GLY A 482 27.83 -6.14 10.94
C GLY A 482 26.80 -5.17 10.36
N TYR A 483 25.66 -5.67 9.87
CA TYR A 483 24.53 -4.84 9.49
C TYR A 483 24.11 -3.93 10.67
N PRO A 484 23.88 -2.62 10.45
CA PRO A 484 23.70 -1.66 11.54
C PRO A 484 22.44 -1.95 12.36
N ALA A 485 22.58 -1.91 13.69
CA ALA A 485 21.51 -2.21 14.64
C ALA A 485 20.31 -1.25 14.57
N GLU A 486 20.54 -0.01 14.11
CA GLU A 486 19.49 1.00 13.94
C GLU A 486 18.62 0.79 12.69
N GLY A 487 18.98 -0.17 11.81
CA GLY A 487 18.12 -0.64 10.72
C GLY A 487 17.73 0.44 9.70
N ASN A 488 18.63 0.79 8.77
CA ASN A 488 18.38 1.84 7.76
C ASN A 488 19.06 1.59 6.39
N VAL A 489 19.71 0.43 6.18
CA VAL A 489 20.40 0.13 4.92
C VAL A 489 19.52 -0.78 4.06
N PRO A 490 19.11 -0.37 2.85
CA PRO A 490 18.25 -1.16 1.97
C PRO A 490 18.78 -2.57 1.67
N ILE A 491 17.86 -3.54 1.55
CA ILE A 491 18.16 -4.93 1.18
C ILE A 491 17.51 -5.24 -0.17
N THR A 492 18.26 -5.85 -1.08
CA THR A 492 17.73 -6.37 -2.35
C THR A 492 17.89 -7.90 -2.39
N LEU A 493 16.78 -8.63 -2.46
CA LEU A 493 16.77 -10.07 -2.63
C LEU A 493 16.78 -10.42 -4.12
N VAL A 494 17.74 -11.23 -4.57
CA VAL A 494 17.80 -11.73 -5.94
C VAL A 494 17.42 -13.20 -5.94
N GLY A 495 16.23 -13.53 -6.43
CA GLY A 495 15.70 -14.89 -6.44
C GLY A 495 15.64 -15.49 -7.84
N TYR A 496 16.25 -16.66 -8.03
CA TYR A 496 16.18 -17.42 -9.27
C TYR A 496 15.15 -18.54 -9.20
N SER A 497 14.25 -18.64 -10.19
CA SER A 497 13.22 -19.68 -10.28
C SER A 497 12.41 -19.82 -8.96
N GLY A 498 12.41 -20.99 -8.32
CA GLY A 498 11.78 -21.22 -7.01
C GLY A 498 12.31 -20.33 -5.86
N GLY A 499 13.55 -19.85 -5.96
CA GLY A 499 14.18 -18.96 -4.98
C GLY A 499 13.48 -17.61 -4.89
N ALA A 500 12.82 -17.16 -5.96
CA ALA A 500 12.01 -15.95 -5.96
C ALA A 500 10.75 -16.07 -5.08
N GLN A 501 10.12 -17.24 -5.04
CA GLN A 501 8.98 -17.50 -4.14
C GLN A 501 9.40 -17.46 -2.67
N VAL A 502 10.56 -18.06 -2.35
CA VAL A 502 11.13 -18.00 -1.01
C VAL A 502 11.52 -16.56 -0.67
N GLY A 503 12.18 -15.85 -1.59
CA GLY A 503 12.56 -14.45 -1.46
C GLY A 503 11.38 -13.54 -1.15
N MET A 504 10.29 -13.65 -1.93
CA MET A 504 9.05 -12.94 -1.62
C MET A 504 8.47 -13.35 -0.26
N GLY A 505 8.55 -14.63 0.09
CA GLY A 505 8.04 -15.17 1.35
C GLY A 505 8.73 -14.61 2.59
N VAL A 506 10.01 -14.25 2.52
CA VAL A 506 10.79 -13.73 3.66
C VAL A 506 10.60 -12.23 3.90
N VAL A 507 10.12 -11.47 2.90
CA VAL A 507 10.01 -9.99 2.95
C VAL A 507 9.31 -9.48 4.22
N PRO A 508 8.11 -9.96 4.60
CA PRO A 508 7.40 -9.41 5.76
C PRO A 508 8.18 -9.56 7.06
N PHE A 509 8.93 -10.66 7.19
CA PHE A 509 9.72 -10.94 8.38
C PHE A 509 10.96 -10.05 8.46
N LEU A 510 11.71 -9.92 7.36
CA LEU A 510 12.89 -9.06 7.31
C LEU A 510 12.52 -7.59 7.58
N LYS A 511 11.42 -7.09 7.00
CA LYS A 511 10.94 -5.73 7.29
C LYS A 511 10.57 -5.56 8.76
N SER A 512 9.84 -6.51 9.33
CA SER A 512 9.44 -6.43 10.74
C SER A 512 10.63 -6.49 11.72
N SER A 513 11.70 -7.20 11.37
CA SER A 513 12.87 -7.39 12.24
C SER A 513 13.97 -6.34 12.06
N LEU A 514 14.15 -5.81 10.84
CA LEU A 514 15.24 -4.89 10.51
C LEU A 514 14.79 -3.45 10.26
N ASN A 515 13.47 -3.20 10.23
CA ASN A 515 12.87 -1.89 9.95
C ASN A 515 13.45 -1.18 8.70
N THR A 516 13.77 -1.94 7.66
CA THR A 516 14.44 -1.44 6.44
C THR A 516 13.61 -1.70 5.19
N SER A 517 13.95 -1.01 4.10
CA SER A 517 13.38 -1.26 2.77
C SER A 517 13.91 -2.58 2.20
N VAL A 518 12.99 -3.39 1.64
CA VAL A 518 13.31 -4.67 1.02
C VAL A 518 12.73 -4.72 -0.40
N GLU A 519 13.62 -4.88 -1.37
CA GLU A 519 13.31 -5.05 -2.79
C GLU A 519 13.57 -6.48 -3.23
N VAL A 520 12.90 -6.91 -4.29
CA VAL A 520 13.08 -8.25 -4.87
C VAL A 520 13.31 -8.15 -6.37
N ILE A 521 14.42 -8.71 -6.84
CA ILE A 521 14.69 -8.98 -8.25
C ILE A 521 14.44 -10.46 -8.48
N SER A 522 13.42 -10.78 -9.25
CA SER A 522 13.04 -12.14 -9.60
C SER A 522 13.50 -12.47 -11.01
N LEU A 523 14.29 -13.53 -11.13
CA LEU A 523 14.79 -14.10 -12.37
C LEU A 523 13.99 -15.37 -12.68
N GLY A 524 13.05 -15.29 -13.63
CA GLY A 524 12.18 -16.43 -14.02
C GLY A 524 11.34 -16.97 -12.85
N GLY A 525 10.99 -16.13 -11.88
CA GLY A 525 10.46 -16.62 -10.59
C GLY A 525 9.07 -17.24 -10.63
N VAL A 526 8.90 -18.39 -9.96
CA VAL A 526 7.59 -19.05 -9.84
C VAL A 526 6.89 -18.59 -8.56
N ILE A 527 6.29 -17.39 -8.58
CA ILE A 527 5.76 -16.72 -7.37
C ILE A 527 4.24 -16.90 -7.23
N SER A 528 3.80 -17.40 -6.08
CA SER A 528 2.39 -17.57 -5.75
C SER A 528 1.70 -16.24 -5.42
N GLY A 529 0.44 -16.10 -5.84
CA GLY A 529 -0.35 -14.90 -5.54
C GLY A 529 -0.83 -14.78 -4.10
N ARG A 530 -0.36 -15.65 -3.20
CA ARG A 530 -0.69 -15.66 -1.76
C ARG A 530 0.35 -14.99 -0.89
N VAL A 531 1.59 -14.90 -1.34
CA VAL A 531 2.62 -14.16 -0.62
C VAL A 531 2.22 -12.70 -0.55
N ASP A 532 2.47 -12.05 0.58
CA ASP A 532 2.08 -10.67 0.81
C ASP A 532 3.00 -9.71 0.03
N ALA A 533 2.79 -9.65 -1.28
CA ALA A 533 3.49 -8.77 -2.20
C ALA A 533 3.22 -7.28 -1.94
N LEU A 534 2.36 -6.93 -0.98
CA LEU A 534 2.16 -5.53 -0.59
C LEU A 534 3.26 -5.03 0.36
N GLU A 535 3.94 -5.93 1.04
CA GLU A 535 5.02 -5.59 1.98
C GLU A 535 6.33 -5.26 1.27
N VAL A 536 6.55 -5.75 0.04
CA VAL A 536 7.75 -5.42 -0.75
C VAL A 536 7.74 -3.96 -1.17
N GLU A 537 8.91 -3.31 -1.24
CA GLU A 537 9.00 -1.98 -1.85
C GLU A 537 8.79 -2.08 -3.35
N GLN A 538 9.58 -2.93 -4.00
CA GLN A 538 9.43 -3.22 -5.42
C GLN A 538 9.82 -4.67 -5.73
N LEU A 539 9.00 -5.33 -6.56
CA LEU A 539 9.31 -6.60 -7.21
C LEU A 539 9.59 -6.36 -8.70
N TYR A 540 10.85 -6.49 -9.11
CA TYR A 540 11.26 -6.52 -10.51
C TYR A 540 11.23 -7.97 -10.99
N HIS A 541 10.23 -8.34 -11.78
CA HIS A 541 10.02 -9.72 -12.24
C HIS A 541 10.44 -9.88 -13.70
N LEU A 542 11.66 -10.37 -13.91
CA LEU A 542 12.27 -10.62 -15.21
C LEU A 542 11.86 -12.01 -15.69
N VAL A 543 11.20 -12.08 -16.84
CA VAL A 543 10.63 -13.33 -17.38
C VAL A 543 10.98 -13.47 -18.85
N GLY A 544 11.53 -14.63 -19.23
CA GLY A 544 11.74 -15.01 -20.63
C GLY A 544 10.42 -15.11 -21.40
N ASP A 545 10.36 -14.56 -22.61
CA ASP A 545 9.17 -14.72 -23.46
C ASP A 545 8.95 -16.19 -23.88
N ARG A 546 9.98 -17.04 -23.85
CA ARG A 546 9.92 -18.50 -24.07
C ARG A 546 9.98 -19.31 -22.77
N ASP A 547 9.86 -18.67 -21.60
CA ASP A 547 9.85 -19.35 -20.30
C ASP A 547 8.51 -20.07 -20.06
N TRP A 548 8.51 -21.40 -20.18
CA TRP A 548 7.32 -22.22 -19.93
C TRP A 548 7.12 -22.53 -18.44
N ILE A 549 8.17 -22.43 -17.61
CA ILE A 549 8.12 -22.77 -16.18
C ILE A 549 7.42 -21.66 -15.40
N GLU A 550 7.72 -20.39 -15.67
CA GLU A 550 7.00 -19.26 -15.06
C GLU A 550 5.51 -19.29 -15.44
N ARG A 551 5.22 -19.53 -16.74
CA ARG A 551 3.84 -19.63 -17.24
C ARG A 551 3.06 -20.76 -16.56
N LEU A 552 3.69 -21.91 -16.35
CA LEU A 552 3.10 -23.01 -15.59
C LEU A 552 2.81 -22.58 -14.14
N GLY A 553 3.68 -21.79 -13.52
CA GLY A 553 3.45 -21.16 -12.21
C GLY A 553 2.17 -20.33 -12.13
N ILE A 554 1.88 -19.52 -13.16
CA ILE A 554 0.63 -18.74 -13.24
C ILE A 554 -0.59 -19.66 -13.22
N VAL A 555 -0.54 -20.80 -13.93
CA VAL A 555 -1.64 -21.78 -13.99
C VAL A 555 -1.78 -22.54 -12.67
N LEU A 556 -0.68 -23.01 -12.09
CA LEU A 556 -0.68 -23.79 -10.85
C LEU A 556 -1.10 -22.97 -9.62
N PHE A 557 -1.05 -21.64 -9.67
CA PHE A 557 -1.42 -20.79 -8.55
C PHE A 557 -2.74 -20.04 -8.82
N PRO A 558 -3.91 -20.51 -8.34
CA PRO A 558 -5.20 -19.86 -8.61
C PRO A 558 -5.28 -18.39 -8.20
N ARG A 559 -4.48 -17.96 -7.22
CA ARG A 559 -4.39 -16.56 -6.77
C ARG A 559 -3.60 -15.66 -7.74
N ARG A 560 -2.94 -16.23 -8.75
CA ARG A 560 -2.34 -15.53 -9.90
C ARG A 560 -3.32 -15.41 -11.08
N TRP A 561 -4.46 -16.10 -11.05
CA TRP A 561 -5.45 -16.02 -12.13
C TRP A 561 -6.19 -14.69 -12.10
N ARG A 562 -6.56 -14.17 -13.27
CA ARG A 562 -7.25 -12.87 -13.42
C ARG A 562 -8.53 -12.76 -12.58
N VAL A 563 -9.25 -13.86 -12.38
CA VAL A 563 -10.48 -13.92 -11.54
C VAL A 563 -10.20 -13.67 -10.05
N SER A 564 -8.96 -13.87 -9.59
CA SER A 564 -8.53 -13.62 -8.22
C SER A 564 -8.03 -12.18 -8.03
N PHE A 565 -8.79 -11.20 -8.52
CA PHE A 565 -8.38 -9.78 -8.54
C PHE A 565 -8.10 -9.17 -7.15
N LEU A 566 -8.61 -9.77 -6.08
CA LEU A 566 -8.37 -9.38 -4.67
C LEU A 566 -7.12 -10.05 -4.05
N SER A 567 -6.35 -10.84 -4.81
CA SER A 567 -5.12 -11.44 -4.28
C SER A 567 -4.03 -10.40 -4.03
N TYR A 568 -3.10 -10.70 -3.13
CA TYR A 568 -1.95 -9.82 -2.83
C TYR A 568 -1.16 -9.46 -4.09
N TRP A 569 -0.99 -10.43 -5.00
CA TRP A 569 -0.32 -10.21 -6.28
C TRP A 569 -1.01 -9.15 -7.15
N HIS A 570 -2.31 -9.29 -7.41
CA HIS A 570 -3.01 -8.33 -8.26
C HIS A 570 -3.11 -6.95 -7.61
N ARG A 571 -3.28 -6.90 -6.28
CA ARG A 571 -3.27 -5.65 -5.51
C ARG A 571 -1.91 -4.96 -5.59
N ALA A 572 -0.81 -5.69 -5.38
CA ALA A 572 0.54 -5.15 -5.48
C ALA A 572 0.88 -4.69 -6.90
N LYS A 573 0.48 -5.45 -7.93
CA LYS A 573 0.63 -5.07 -9.33
C LYS A 573 -0.11 -3.76 -9.65
N ARG A 574 -1.33 -3.58 -9.16
CA ARG A 574 -2.08 -2.32 -9.32
C ARG A 574 -1.41 -1.14 -8.62
N LYS A 575 -0.81 -1.36 -7.44
CA LYS A 575 -0.07 -0.33 -6.69
C LYS A 575 1.31 0.03 -7.27
N GLY A 576 1.68 -0.45 -8.46
CA GLY A 576 3.01 -0.22 -9.04
C GLY A 576 4.15 -1.01 -8.39
N LYS A 577 3.88 -1.79 -7.34
CA LYS A 577 4.88 -2.56 -6.57
C LYS A 577 5.47 -3.76 -7.34
N ILE A 578 4.95 -4.08 -8.52
CA ILE A 578 5.42 -5.20 -9.35
C ILE A 578 5.66 -4.69 -10.78
N SER A 579 6.93 -4.67 -11.20
CA SER A 579 7.34 -4.45 -12.59
C SER A 579 7.52 -5.78 -13.30
N LEU A 580 6.77 -6.02 -14.38
CA LEU A 580 6.92 -7.21 -15.22
C LEU A 580 7.82 -6.88 -16.41
N ILE A 581 8.95 -7.58 -16.52
CA ILE A 581 10.03 -7.24 -17.46
C ILE A 581 10.24 -8.43 -18.40
N ALA A 582 9.94 -8.26 -19.68
CA ALA A 582 10.07 -9.32 -20.66
C ALA A 582 11.51 -9.43 -21.20
N LEU A 583 12.10 -10.61 -21.11
CA LEU A 583 13.38 -10.97 -21.70
C LEU A 583 13.15 -11.67 -23.06
N LYS A 584 13.17 -10.88 -24.15
CA LYS A 584 12.90 -11.37 -25.51
C LYS A 584 13.91 -12.44 -25.93
N GLY A 585 13.42 -13.56 -26.49
CA GLY A 585 14.22 -14.67 -27.02
C GLY A 585 14.71 -15.69 -25.98
N MET A 586 14.44 -15.50 -24.69
CA MET A 586 15.04 -16.29 -23.60
C MET A 586 14.06 -17.33 -23.02
N GLY A 587 14.58 -18.52 -22.71
CA GLY A 587 13.92 -19.56 -21.92
C GLY A 587 14.25 -19.48 -20.43
N HIS A 588 13.82 -20.47 -19.64
CA HIS A 588 14.00 -20.48 -18.18
C HIS A 588 15.42 -20.81 -17.71
N GLN A 589 15.94 -21.97 -18.12
CA GLN A 589 17.20 -22.56 -17.65
C GLN A 589 17.86 -23.38 -18.76
N GLY A 590 19.17 -23.64 -18.66
CA GLY A 590 19.94 -24.39 -19.65
C GLY A 590 20.24 -23.60 -20.91
N ASP A 591 20.48 -24.30 -22.02
CA ASP A 591 20.75 -23.70 -23.34
C ASP A 591 19.58 -22.80 -23.79
N GLY A 592 19.89 -21.56 -24.17
CA GLY A 592 18.91 -20.52 -24.47
C GLY A 592 18.21 -19.94 -23.24
N GLY A 593 18.59 -20.34 -22.02
CA GLY A 593 18.08 -19.80 -20.76
C GLY A 593 18.59 -18.38 -20.44
N MET A 594 18.03 -17.75 -19.42
CA MET A 594 18.34 -16.35 -19.06
C MET A 594 19.77 -16.14 -18.54
N LEU A 595 20.39 -17.21 -18.02
CA LEU A 595 21.75 -17.22 -17.49
C LEU A 595 22.75 -17.86 -18.47
N ASP A 596 22.33 -18.12 -19.71
CA ASP A 596 23.15 -18.78 -20.72
C ASP A 596 24.30 -17.84 -21.17
N PRO A 597 25.58 -18.25 -21.00
CA PRO A 597 26.71 -17.47 -21.47
C PRO A 597 26.92 -17.55 -22.99
N ALA A 598 26.28 -18.49 -23.69
CA ALA A 598 26.41 -18.64 -25.14
C ALA A 598 25.88 -17.40 -25.87
N LEU A 599 26.56 -17.04 -26.97
CA LEU A 599 26.15 -15.93 -27.83
C LEU A 599 25.13 -16.44 -28.85
N PRO A 600 23.87 -15.95 -28.84
CA PRO A 600 22.88 -16.35 -29.83
C PRO A 600 23.32 -15.95 -31.25
N ALA A 601 22.97 -16.77 -32.25
CA ALA A 601 23.31 -16.50 -33.63
C ALA A 601 22.70 -15.17 -34.11
N GLY A 602 23.55 -14.22 -34.52
CA GLY A 602 23.15 -12.89 -34.99
C GLY A 602 22.98 -11.83 -33.89
N GLU A 603 23.21 -12.16 -32.62
CA GLU A 603 23.21 -11.18 -31.52
C GLU A 603 24.63 -10.75 -31.11
N SER A 604 24.75 -9.52 -30.60
CA SER A 604 26.03 -8.96 -30.13
C SER A 604 26.28 -9.13 -28.63
N ARG A 605 25.29 -9.64 -27.88
CA ARG A 605 25.36 -9.89 -26.43
C ARG A 605 24.76 -11.25 -26.10
N SER A 606 25.38 -11.98 -25.17
CA SER A 606 24.79 -13.22 -24.66
C SER A 606 23.56 -12.96 -23.78
N HIS A 607 22.75 -13.99 -23.55
CA HIS A 607 21.61 -13.88 -22.64
C HIS A 607 22.06 -13.50 -21.22
N LEU A 608 23.16 -14.08 -20.73
CA LEU A 608 23.79 -13.71 -19.47
C LEU A 608 24.13 -12.21 -19.40
N GLN A 609 24.76 -11.66 -20.44
CA GLN A 609 25.14 -10.24 -20.49
C GLN A 609 23.92 -9.32 -20.48
N ARG A 610 22.86 -9.68 -21.22
CA ARG A 610 21.59 -8.95 -21.26
C ARG A 610 20.90 -8.96 -19.89
N THR A 611 20.83 -10.12 -19.24
CA THR A 611 20.28 -10.27 -17.89
C THR A 611 21.08 -9.48 -16.86
N LEU A 612 22.41 -9.55 -16.88
CA LEU A 612 23.29 -8.77 -16.00
C LEU A 612 23.10 -7.27 -16.19
N THR A 613 23.01 -6.80 -17.43
CA THR A 613 22.80 -5.37 -17.74
C THR A 613 21.49 -4.87 -17.10
N LEU A 614 20.41 -5.64 -17.21
CA LEU A 614 19.12 -5.26 -16.61
C LEU A 614 19.17 -5.27 -15.08
N VAL A 615 19.77 -6.29 -14.47
CA VAL A 615 19.95 -6.35 -13.01
C VAL A 615 20.79 -5.15 -12.52
N MET A 616 21.86 -4.80 -13.23
CA MET A 616 22.69 -3.63 -12.90
C MET A 616 21.94 -2.32 -13.08
N ASN A 617 21.13 -2.17 -14.13
CA ASN A 617 20.30 -0.98 -14.32
C ASN A 617 19.27 -0.82 -13.20
N ILE A 618 18.67 -1.91 -12.72
CA ILE A 618 17.77 -1.89 -11.57
C ILE A 618 18.52 -1.48 -10.30
N LEU A 619 19.67 -2.09 -10.02
CA LEU A 619 20.45 -1.81 -8.81
C LEU A 619 21.00 -0.38 -8.75
N GLN A 620 21.26 0.23 -9.92
CA GLN A 620 21.75 1.60 -10.06
C GLN A 620 20.63 2.64 -10.27
N ASP A 621 19.35 2.24 -10.11
CA ASP A 621 18.17 3.09 -10.31
C ASP A 621 18.07 3.74 -11.72
N LYS A 622 18.56 3.05 -12.77
CA LYS A 622 18.57 3.50 -14.19
C LYS A 622 17.48 2.83 -15.07
N PHE A 623 16.55 2.11 -14.47
CA PHE A 623 15.66 1.18 -15.18
C PHE A 623 14.45 1.84 -15.88
N SER A 624 14.12 3.09 -15.55
CA SER A 624 12.86 3.76 -15.90
C SER A 624 12.77 4.35 -17.31
N GLU A 625 13.88 4.79 -17.90
CA GLU A 625 13.87 5.53 -19.17
C GLU A 625 13.61 4.67 -20.42
N GLN A 626 13.81 3.34 -20.36
CA GLN A 626 13.92 2.50 -21.57
C GLN A 626 12.77 1.52 -21.83
N LEU A 627 11.92 1.20 -20.85
CA LEU A 627 11.09 -0.02 -20.93
C LEU A 627 9.59 0.16 -21.23
N VAL A 628 9.02 1.36 -21.05
CA VAL A 628 7.57 1.57 -21.19
C VAL A 628 7.17 2.14 -22.56
N ALA A 629 8.12 2.67 -23.34
CA ALA A 629 7.86 3.38 -24.59
C ALA A 629 7.20 2.52 -25.69
N ASP A 630 7.44 1.20 -25.71
CA ASP A 630 6.97 0.32 -26.79
C ASP A 630 5.55 -0.26 -26.60
N GLN A 631 4.91 -0.10 -25.42
CA GLN A 631 3.63 -0.75 -25.09
C GLN A 631 2.47 0.20 -24.81
N LEU A 632 2.71 1.51 -24.80
CA LEU A 632 1.71 2.51 -24.43
C LEU A 632 1.00 3.06 -25.69
N PRO A 633 -0.29 3.45 -25.57
CA PRO A 633 -0.99 4.09 -26.66
C PRO A 633 -0.28 5.39 -27.09
N PRO A 634 -0.51 5.86 -28.34
CA PRO A 634 0.02 7.14 -28.79
C PRO A 634 -0.39 8.25 -27.83
N GLU A 635 0.58 9.10 -27.49
CA GLU A 635 0.42 10.16 -26.51
C GLU A 635 -0.65 11.16 -26.97
N THR A 636 -1.65 11.40 -26.11
CA THR A 636 -2.63 12.47 -26.33
C THR A 636 -2.08 13.76 -25.74
N GLU A 637 -2.12 14.83 -26.53
CA GLU A 637 -1.68 16.15 -26.09
C GLU A 637 -2.52 16.67 -24.91
N SER A 638 -1.83 17.13 -23.87
CA SER A 638 -2.44 17.76 -22.70
C SER A 638 -2.70 19.26 -22.91
N ASN A 639 -3.68 19.83 -22.19
CA ASN A 639 -3.87 21.29 -22.17
C ASN A 639 -2.64 22.00 -21.63
N TYR A 640 -1.91 21.40 -20.69
CA TYR A 640 -0.65 21.94 -20.20
C TYR A 640 0.39 22.09 -21.31
N GLN A 641 0.67 21.04 -22.08
CA GLN A 641 1.61 21.09 -23.21
C GLN A 641 1.18 22.16 -24.23
N ARG A 642 -0.11 22.16 -24.60
CA ARG A 642 -0.69 23.11 -25.54
C ARG A 642 -0.58 24.56 -25.06
N TYR A 643 -0.89 24.83 -23.80
CA TYR A 643 -0.78 26.18 -23.23
C TYR A 643 0.67 26.64 -23.12
N SER A 644 1.60 25.71 -22.89
CA SER A 644 3.03 25.99 -22.88
C SER A 644 3.57 26.41 -24.25
N GLU A 645 2.87 26.23 -25.37
CA GLU A 645 3.34 26.73 -26.68
C GLU A 645 3.39 28.26 -26.78
N ALA A 646 2.67 28.96 -25.91
CA ALA A 646 2.71 30.43 -25.85
C ALA A 646 3.90 30.92 -25.03
N ASP A 647 4.76 31.74 -25.64
CA ASP A 647 5.94 32.32 -25.01
C ASP A 647 5.65 32.97 -23.65
N PHE A 648 4.53 33.72 -23.53
CA PHE A 648 4.15 34.42 -22.30
C PHE A 648 3.74 33.49 -21.14
N ASN A 649 3.57 32.19 -21.37
CA ASN A 649 3.37 31.21 -20.32
C ASN A 649 4.70 30.64 -19.76
N HIS A 650 5.83 30.96 -20.39
CA HIS A 650 7.15 30.58 -19.90
C HIS A 650 7.73 31.61 -18.93
N TRP A 651 8.38 31.13 -17.87
CA TRP A 651 9.04 32.00 -16.88
C TRP A 651 10.17 32.84 -17.50
N SER A 652 10.87 32.33 -18.51
CA SER A 652 11.98 33.01 -19.17
C SER A 652 11.55 34.20 -20.03
N TYR A 653 10.25 34.33 -20.29
CA TYR A 653 9.67 35.46 -21.00
C TYR A 653 9.73 36.77 -20.20
N TYR A 654 9.96 36.68 -18.88
CA TYR A 654 9.94 37.79 -17.94
C TYR A 654 11.33 38.02 -17.31
N PRO A 655 12.19 38.87 -17.89
CA PRO A 655 13.55 39.08 -17.38
C PRO A 655 13.55 39.64 -15.96
N LEU A 656 14.49 39.18 -15.13
CA LEU A 656 14.56 39.57 -13.72
C LEU A 656 15.12 40.97 -13.52
N GLU A 657 15.86 41.50 -14.50
CA GLU A 657 16.44 42.84 -14.50
C GLU A 657 15.38 43.94 -14.75
N GLN A 658 14.25 43.58 -15.36
CA GLN A 658 13.16 44.50 -15.60
C GLN A 658 12.40 44.81 -14.30
N THR A 659 12.12 46.09 -14.08
CA THR A 659 11.42 46.59 -12.89
C THR A 659 10.19 47.38 -13.29
N VAL A 660 9.38 47.75 -12.31
CA VAL A 660 8.14 48.53 -12.47
C VAL A 660 8.22 49.79 -11.63
N ASP A 661 7.43 50.81 -11.98
CA ASP A 661 7.27 51.98 -11.13
C ASP A 661 6.57 51.58 -9.81
N ALA A 662 7.29 51.70 -8.70
CA ALA A 662 6.81 51.35 -7.37
C ALA A 662 5.63 52.23 -6.88
N GLN A 663 5.34 53.35 -7.55
CA GLN A 663 4.14 54.15 -7.29
C GLN A 663 2.88 53.56 -7.93
N LEU A 664 3.03 52.82 -9.03
CA LEU A 664 1.94 52.25 -9.82
C LEU A 664 1.73 50.76 -9.53
N TYR A 665 2.81 50.06 -9.16
CA TYR A 665 2.83 48.62 -8.97
C TYR A 665 3.41 48.22 -7.61
N GLN A 666 3.00 47.06 -7.13
CA GLN A 666 3.45 46.47 -5.86
C GLN A 666 3.83 45.00 -6.06
N PRO A 667 4.84 44.47 -5.33
CA PRO A 667 5.14 43.04 -5.37
C PRO A 667 4.01 42.21 -4.75
N ILE A 668 3.76 41.02 -5.28
CA ILE A 668 2.68 40.15 -4.77
C ILE A 668 3.01 39.60 -3.38
N ALA A 669 4.27 39.27 -3.10
CA ALA A 669 4.74 38.77 -1.81
C ALA A 669 6.19 39.18 -1.54
N SER A 670 6.60 39.13 -0.27
CA SER A 670 7.97 39.46 0.16
C SER A 670 9.03 38.58 -0.50
N TRP A 671 8.77 37.27 -0.57
CA TRP A 671 9.65 36.29 -1.22
C TRP A 671 8.88 35.59 -2.33
N MET A 672 9.41 35.66 -3.55
CA MET A 672 8.83 35.01 -4.73
C MET A 672 9.93 34.37 -5.56
N GLY A 673 9.63 33.25 -6.20
CA GLY A 673 10.61 32.57 -7.02
C GLY A 673 10.13 31.28 -7.63
N ARG A 674 11.01 30.69 -8.44
CA ARG A 674 10.75 29.45 -9.17
C ARG A 674 11.32 28.27 -8.41
N LEU A 675 10.49 27.24 -8.22
CA LEU A 675 10.94 25.98 -7.66
C LEU A 675 11.65 25.16 -8.73
N ILE A 676 12.80 24.61 -8.35
CA ILE A 676 13.63 23.77 -9.19
C ILE A 676 13.82 22.43 -8.48
N LEU A 677 13.45 21.34 -9.15
CA LEU A 677 13.73 20.00 -8.67
C LEU A 677 15.25 19.74 -8.80
N PRO A 678 15.95 19.38 -7.70
CA PRO A 678 17.39 19.11 -7.77
C PRO A 678 17.67 17.89 -8.66
N LYS A 679 18.85 17.87 -9.30
CA LYS A 679 19.30 16.66 -10.02
C LYS A 679 19.57 15.52 -9.03
N SER A 680 19.47 14.28 -9.51
CA SER A 680 19.61 13.07 -8.66
C SER A 680 20.92 13.01 -7.87
N ASP A 681 22.02 13.53 -8.43
CA ASP A 681 23.35 13.61 -7.81
C ASP A 681 23.44 14.70 -6.73
N GLN A 682 22.71 15.81 -6.91
CA GLN A 682 22.68 16.95 -6.00
C GLN A 682 21.67 16.78 -4.85
N ARG A 683 20.65 15.94 -5.05
CA ARG A 683 19.49 15.76 -4.17
C ARG A 683 19.85 15.62 -2.69
N ARG A 684 20.83 14.79 -2.35
CA ARG A 684 21.25 14.53 -0.96
C ARG A 684 21.81 15.78 -0.26
N GLN A 685 22.52 16.64 -1.00
CA GLN A 685 23.09 17.88 -0.47
C GLN A 685 22.04 18.97 -0.32
N VAL A 686 21.10 19.05 -1.27
CA VAL A 686 20.01 20.03 -1.25
C VAL A 686 19.06 19.76 -0.08
N ASN A 687 18.68 18.49 0.16
CA ASN A 687 17.78 18.07 1.24
C ASN A 687 16.47 18.90 1.28
N GLY A 688 15.81 19.03 0.12
CA GLY A 688 14.70 19.94 -0.11
C GLY A 688 14.53 20.22 -1.61
N ALA A 689 14.16 21.45 -1.97
CA ALA A 689 14.13 21.91 -3.35
C ALA A 689 15.14 23.05 -3.56
N LEU A 690 15.44 23.36 -4.82
CA LEU A 690 16.16 24.58 -5.18
C LEU A 690 15.14 25.68 -5.47
N PHE A 691 15.51 26.93 -5.19
CA PHE A 691 14.65 28.11 -5.34
C PHE A 691 15.40 29.23 -6.03
N GLU A 692 14.98 29.59 -7.24
CA GLU A 692 15.49 30.76 -7.95
C GLU A 692 14.72 31.99 -7.49
N VAL A 693 15.42 32.90 -6.81
CA VAL A 693 14.81 34.07 -6.18
C VAL A 693 14.45 35.10 -7.26
N HIS A 694 13.16 35.37 -7.43
CA HIS A 694 12.65 36.39 -8.36
C HIS A 694 12.38 37.72 -7.66
N HIS A 695 12.08 37.67 -6.36
CA HIS A 695 11.91 38.84 -5.51
C HIS A 695 12.28 38.47 -4.06
N ALA A 696 12.93 39.40 -3.37
CA ALA A 696 13.31 39.27 -1.96
C ALA A 696 13.16 40.62 -1.24
N PRO A 697 12.98 40.61 0.10
CA PRO A 697 12.99 41.83 0.92
C PRO A 697 14.29 42.62 0.76
N ALA A 698 14.25 43.93 1.02
CA ALA A 698 15.39 44.84 0.85
C ALA A 698 16.72 44.35 1.46
N PRO A 699 16.76 43.74 2.68
CA PRO A 699 18.00 43.18 3.24
C PRO A 699 18.64 42.05 2.42
N HIS A 700 17.86 41.38 1.58
CA HIS A 700 18.25 40.21 0.78
C HIS A 700 18.11 40.44 -0.72
N ALA A 701 17.97 41.70 -1.17
CA ALA A 701 17.82 42.03 -2.59
C ALA A 701 18.98 41.50 -3.46
N SER A 702 20.18 41.32 -2.89
CA SER A 702 21.35 40.73 -3.56
C SER A 702 21.22 39.23 -3.88
N LEU A 703 20.15 38.58 -3.42
CA LEU A 703 19.81 37.19 -3.76
C LEU A 703 18.93 37.08 -4.99
N VAL A 704 18.30 38.17 -5.45
CA VAL A 704 17.49 38.15 -6.69
C VAL A 704 18.34 37.68 -7.87
N GLY A 705 17.82 36.75 -8.65
CA GLY A 705 18.52 36.07 -9.74
C GLY A 705 19.42 34.91 -9.32
N LYS A 706 19.59 34.65 -8.01
CA LYS A 706 20.38 33.51 -7.52
C LYS A 706 19.49 32.30 -7.22
N VAL A 707 20.07 31.12 -7.39
CA VAL A 707 19.48 29.86 -6.95
C VAL A 707 19.99 29.54 -5.55
N VAL A 708 19.07 29.38 -4.61
CA VAL A 708 19.35 29.04 -3.20
C VAL A 708 18.66 27.74 -2.82
N ARG A 709 19.04 27.13 -1.69
CA ARG A 709 18.37 25.92 -1.19
C ARG A 709 17.11 26.31 -0.41
N LEU A 710 16.02 25.58 -0.60
CA LEU A 710 14.77 25.72 0.14
C LEU A 710 14.51 24.44 0.94
N ARG A 711 14.38 24.58 2.26
CA ARG A 711 14.19 23.47 3.20
C ARG A 711 13.01 23.73 4.13
N TRP A 712 12.50 22.65 4.73
CA TRP A 712 11.57 22.75 5.85
C TRP A 712 12.30 23.18 7.11
N SER A 713 11.66 24.03 7.92
CA SER A 713 12.13 24.41 9.26
C SER A 713 12.43 23.17 10.12
N GLN A 714 13.43 23.27 11.00
CA GLN A 714 13.85 22.19 11.89
C GLN A 714 12.95 22.03 13.13
N GLU A 715 11.91 22.86 13.25
CA GLU A 715 10.92 22.75 14.31
C GLU A 715 10.31 21.32 14.39
N PRO A 716 10.25 20.69 15.58
CA PRO A 716 9.81 19.30 15.72
C PRO A 716 8.42 19.01 15.12
N ALA A 717 7.49 19.97 15.23
CA ALA A 717 6.14 19.85 14.68
C ALA A 717 6.15 19.83 13.14
N VAL A 718 6.96 20.67 12.51
CA VAL A 718 7.14 20.71 11.04
C VAL A 718 7.76 19.41 10.56
N GLN A 719 8.82 18.95 11.22
CA GLN A 719 9.50 17.71 10.87
C GLN A 719 8.59 16.48 11.06
N ALA A 720 7.75 16.45 12.09
CA ALA A 720 6.77 15.39 12.28
C ALA A 720 5.74 15.35 11.14
N ARG A 721 5.21 16.52 10.73
CA ARG A 721 4.29 16.63 9.59
C ARG A 721 4.94 16.18 8.28
N VAL A 722 6.16 16.62 8.01
CA VAL A 722 6.92 16.25 6.79
C VAL A 722 7.14 14.75 6.73
N ARG A 723 7.56 14.10 7.84
CA ARG A 723 7.76 12.65 7.88
C ARG A 723 6.50 11.83 7.57
N GLN A 724 5.30 12.35 7.83
CA GLN A 724 4.05 11.64 7.55
C GLN A 724 3.74 11.49 6.05
N VAL A 725 4.40 12.27 5.21
CA VAL A 725 4.12 12.36 3.77
C VAL A 725 5.35 12.08 2.89
N ILE A 726 6.49 11.77 3.51
CA ILE A 726 7.65 11.25 2.78
C ILE A 726 7.29 9.88 2.23
N GLN A 727 7.47 9.71 0.93
CA GLN A 727 7.01 8.50 0.25
C GLN A 727 7.94 8.15 -0.92
N ASP A 728 8.08 6.85 -1.18
CA ASP A 728 8.73 6.35 -2.38
C ASP A 728 7.73 6.42 -3.55
N ILE A 729 8.15 6.95 -4.69
CA ILE A 729 7.27 7.16 -5.85
C ILE A 729 7.62 6.14 -6.93
N HIS A 730 6.63 5.32 -7.30
CA HIS A 730 6.68 4.36 -8.38
C HIS A 730 5.35 4.39 -9.12
N PHE A 731 5.40 4.65 -10.41
CA PHE A 731 4.17 4.77 -11.19
C PHE A 731 3.43 3.43 -11.22
N SER A 732 2.14 3.51 -10.94
CA SER A 732 1.20 2.43 -11.19
C SER A 732 0.92 2.30 -12.68
N ALA A 733 0.45 1.13 -13.11
CA ALA A 733 0.03 0.95 -14.50
C ALA A 733 -1.08 1.93 -14.93
N GLU A 734 -1.88 2.41 -13.98
CA GLU A 734 -2.89 3.45 -14.25
C GLU A 734 -2.26 4.83 -14.43
N ALA A 735 -1.20 5.17 -13.67
CA ALA A 735 -0.45 6.41 -13.85
C ALA A 735 0.25 6.44 -15.22
N ASP A 736 0.92 5.35 -15.59
CA ASP A 736 1.53 5.23 -16.92
C ASP A 736 0.47 5.35 -18.03
N TYR A 737 -0.69 4.70 -17.87
CA TYR A 737 -1.77 4.76 -18.86
C TYR A 737 -2.36 6.16 -18.99
N THR A 738 -2.71 6.80 -17.88
CA THR A 738 -3.38 8.11 -17.87
C THR A 738 -2.45 9.25 -18.25
N GLN A 739 -1.15 9.14 -17.97
CA GLN A 739 -0.13 10.02 -18.54
C GLN A 739 -0.20 10.03 -20.07
N HIS A 740 -0.28 8.85 -20.71
CA HIS A 740 -0.44 8.76 -22.16
C HIS A 740 -1.80 9.27 -22.68
N GLN A 741 -2.79 9.42 -21.80
CA GLN A 741 -4.07 10.07 -22.10
C GLN A 741 -4.05 11.59 -21.87
N GLY A 742 -2.86 12.18 -21.67
CA GLY A 742 -2.68 13.63 -21.54
C GLY A 742 -2.93 14.18 -20.13
N LEU A 743 -2.98 13.33 -19.10
CA LEU A 743 -2.94 13.80 -17.71
C LEU A 743 -1.50 14.12 -17.32
N ILE A 744 -1.30 15.22 -16.61
CA ILE A 744 0.03 15.59 -16.13
C ILE A 744 0.32 14.86 -14.83
N HIS A 745 1.41 14.08 -14.81
CA HIS A 745 1.93 13.32 -13.67
C HIS A 745 3.34 13.80 -13.25
N PRO A 746 3.77 13.55 -12.01
CA PRO A 746 5.10 13.90 -11.51
C PRO A 746 6.20 12.97 -12.08
N VAL A 747 6.32 12.90 -13.40
CA VAL A 747 7.18 11.95 -14.13
C VAL A 747 8.66 12.05 -13.73
N ARG A 748 9.11 13.26 -13.37
CA ARG A 748 10.49 13.53 -12.91
C ARG A 748 10.81 12.91 -11.55
N LEU A 749 9.79 12.49 -10.81
CA LEU A 749 9.91 11.85 -9.50
C LEU A 749 9.68 10.33 -9.57
N ASN A 750 9.35 9.78 -10.74
CA ASN A 750 9.15 8.34 -10.87
C ASN A 750 10.45 7.59 -10.50
N HIS A 751 10.33 6.55 -9.69
CA HIS A 751 11.41 5.76 -9.07
C HIS A 751 12.26 6.50 -8.02
N TRP A 752 11.89 7.71 -7.62
CA TRP A 752 12.55 8.37 -6.50
C TRP A 752 12.07 7.82 -5.16
N ARG A 753 13.01 7.56 -4.24
CA ARG A 753 12.72 7.13 -2.87
C ARG A 753 12.68 8.31 -1.91
N GLN A 754 11.89 8.22 -0.85
CA GLN A 754 11.83 9.21 0.23
C GLN A 754 11.59 10.63 -0.29
N VAL A 755 10.68 10.79 -1.25
CA VAL A 755 10.36 12.09 -1.83
C VAL A 755 9.64 12.93 -0.79
N ASN A 756 10.20 14.10 -0.49
CA ASN A 756 9.62 15.02 0.48
C ASN A 756 8.61 15.99 -0.19
N PRO A 757 7.78 16.71 0.59
CA PRO A 757 6.76 17.60 0.02
C PRO A 757 7.28 18.74 -0.86
N LEU A 758 8.46 19.31 -0.60
CA LEU A 758 9.03 20.35 -1.47
C LEU A 758 9.51 19.77 -2.80
N GLU A 759 10.14 18.59 -2.77
CA GLU A 759 10.50 17.84 -3.97
C GLU A 759 9.25 17.48 -4.79
N SER A 760 8.19 17.02 -4.10
CA SER A 760 6.92 16.72 -4.76
C SER A 760 6.34 17.95 -5.47
N LEU A 761 6.35 19.12 -4.83
CA LEU A 761 5.85 20.38 -5.39
C LEU A 761 6.67 20.80 -6.61
N ALA A 762 8.00 20.80 -6.47
CA ALA A 762 8.92 21.19 -7.54
C ALA A 762 8.88 20.22 -8.73
N GLY A 763 8.64 18.93 -8.48
CA GLY A 763 8.62 17.85 -9.47
C GLY A 763 7.24 17.50 -10.03
N SER A 764 6.18 18.25 -9.69
CA SER A 764 4.80 17.94 -10.06
C SER A 764 4.49 18.02 -11.54
N ARG A 765 5.20 18.89 -12.26
CA ARG A 765 5.04 19.11 -13.72
C ARG A 765 6.22 18.52 -14.48
N PRO A 766 6.16 18.43 -15.82
CA PRO A 766 7.30 18.02 -16.64
C PRO A 766 8.47 19.01 -16.57
N GLU A 767 8.20 20.31 -16.36
CA GLU A 767 9.19 21.39 -16.36
C GLU A 767 9.35 22.05 -14.99
N ASN A 768 10.47 22.78 -14.79
CA ASN A 768 10.69 23.61 -13.60
C ASN A 768 10.01 24.98 -13.76
N ASP A 769 8.68 25.00 -13.85
CA ASP A 769 7.84 26.18 -14.16
C ASP A 769 6.93 26.62 -12.99
N VAL A 770 7.04 25.98 -11.84
CA VAL A 770 6.23 26.29 -10.65
C VAL A 770 6.76 27.54 -9.96
N ILE A 771 6.06 28.66 -10.11
CA ILE A 771 6.35 29.92 -9.42
C ILE A 771 5.54 29.99 -8.13
N VAL A 772 6.21 30.32 -7.03
CA VAL A 772 5.61 30.36 -5.69
C VAL A 772 5.95 31.64 -4.95
N ALA A 773 5.00 32.07 -4.11
CA ALA A 773 5.25 32.94 -2.98
C ALA A 773 5.58 32.08 -1.76
N LEU A 774 6.68 32.39 -1.06
CA LEU A 774 6.98 31.73 0.21
C LEU A 774 6.06 32.30 1.31
N PRO A 775 5.66 31.49 2.30
CA PRO A 775 4.88 31.98 3.43
C PRO A 775 5.65 33.04 4.24
N GLU A 776 4.95 33.80 5.06
CA GLU A 776 5.60 34.70 6.02
C GLU A 776 6.47 33.91 7.02
N GLY A 777 7.48 34.56 7.59
CA GLY A 777 8.40 33.92 8.54
C GLY A 777 9.55 33.13 7.89
N VAL A 778 9.96 33.45 6.66
CA VAL A 778 11.13 32.82 6.03
C VAL A 778 12.40 33.12 6.82
N GLU A 779 13.05 32.07 7.33
CA GLU A 779 14.36 32.20 7.96
C GLU A 779 15.47 32.05 6.91
N VAL A 780 16.47 32.95 6.96
CA VAL A 780 17.59 32.98 6.03
C VAL A 780 18.87 32.60 6.76
N ALA A 781 19.55 31.56 6.29
CA ALA A 781 20.82 31.11 6.83
C ALA A 781 21.86 30.88 5.72
N TRP A 782 23.12 30.67 6.09
CA TRP A 782 24.18 30.20 5.20
C TRP A 782 24.93 29.03 5.85
N GLU A 783 25.33 28.04 5.06
CA GLU A 783 26.17 26.95 5.55
C GLU A 783 27.65 27.37 5.56
N SER A 784 28.24 27.50 6.74
CA SER A 784 29.69 27.62 6.92
C SER A 784 30.30 26.22 6.71
N GLY A 785 31.05 26.01 5.63
CA GLY A 785 31.81 24.77 5.48
C GLY A 785 32.83 24.62 6.62
N ALA A 786 33.05 23.40 7.11
CA ALA A 786 34.03 23.06 8.16
C ALA A 786 35.51 23.36 7.81
N ALA A 787 35.78 24.05 6.69
CA ALA A 787 37.09 24.56 6.28
C ALA A 787 37.19 26.11 6.32
N ALA A 788 36.11 26.83 6.67
CA ALA A 788 36.04 28.28 6.58
C ALA A 788 36.23 29.03 7.92
N GLU A 789 36.50 28.34 9.03
CA GLU A 789 36.69 28.97 10.34
C GLU A 789 38.08 29.61 10.55
N GLN A 790 39.01 29.51 9.59
CA GLN A 790 40.37 30.06 9.72
C GLN A 790 40.71 31.25 8.83
N GLN A 791 39.76 31.80 8.06
CA GLN A 791 39.98 33.06 7.34
C GLN A 791 38.77 33.97 7.48
N VAL A 792 38.64 34.61 8.65
CA VAL A 792 37.88 35.85 8.79
C VAL A 792 38.87 37.00 8.90
N ALA A 793 39.24 37.54 7.75
CA ALA A 793 39.64 38.94 7.58
C ALA A 793 39.52 39.31 6.09
N ALA A 794 38.57 40.23 5.81
CA ALA A 794 38.41 41.00 4.57
C ALA A 794 37.94 40.27 3.29
N GLU A 795 36.64 40.34 2.98
CA GLU A 795 36.08 41.05 1.81
C GLU A 795 34.52 41.06 1.81
N PRO A 796 33.85 42.16 1.42
CA PRO A 796 32.38 42.33 1.48
C PRO A 796 31.67 42.02 0.16
N THR A 797 32.12 41.03 -0.60
CA THR A 797 31.45 40.59 -1.84
C THR A 797 30.99 39.15 -1.65
N GLY A 798 29.69 38.97 -1.36
CA GLY A 798 29.04 37.69 -1.05
C GLY A 798 28.95 36.69 -2.22
N ALA A 799 30.01 36.55 -3.02
CA ALA A 799 30.16 35.53 -4.05
C ALA A 799 30.78 34.28 -3.40
N GLY A 800 29.99 33.21 -3.24
CA GLY A 800 30.46 31.91 -2.71
C GLY A 800 29.82 31.45 -1.40
N ARG A 801 28.80 32.14 -0.86
CA ARG A 801 28.00 31.65 0.27
C ARG A 801 26.83 30.78 -0.22
N ASP A 802 26.73 29.56 0.30
CA ASP A 802 25.59 28.67 0.08
C ASP A 802 24.43 29.06 0.99
N TRP A 803 23.50 29.85 0.45
CA TRP A 803 22.31 30.32 1.17
C TRP A 803 21.21 29.25 1.26
N VAL A 804 20.54 29.22 2.41
CA VAL A 804 19.42 28.32 2.68
C VAL A 804 18.25 29.13 3.24
N LEU A 805 17.06 28.91 2.65
CA LEU A 805 15.79 29.45 3.12
C LEU A 805 15.00 28.35 3.82
N TYR A 806 14.45 28.64 5.00
CA TYR A 806 13.58 27.73 5.73
C TYR A 806 12.14 28.21 5.75
N VAL A 807 11.20 27.29 5.52
CA VAL A 807 9.76 27.54 5.56
C VAL A 807 9.04 26.57 6.49
N GLU A 808 7.98 27.05 7.13
CA GLU A 808 7.12 26.24 8.02
C GLU A 808 5.85 25.75 7.33
N HIS A 809 5.41 26.44 6.29
CA HIS A 809 4.19 26.14 5.54
C HIS A 809 4.49 25.91 4.07
N GLU A 810 3.57 25.23 3.38
CA GLU A 810 3.76 24.97 1.95
C GLU A 810 3.73 26.29 1.15
N PRO A 811 4.70 26.53 0.24
CA PRO A 811 4.69 27.69 -0.65
C PRO A 811 3.43 27.76 -1.51
N ALA A 812 2.87 28.97 -1.65
CA ALA A 812 1.66 29.19 -2.44
C ALA A 812 2.01 29.45 -3.91
N GLN A 813 1.43 28.69 -4.83
CA GLN A 813 1.60 28.91 -6.27
C GLN A 813 0.94 30.23 -6.69
N ILE A 814 1.67 31.05 -7.47
CA ILE A 814 1.24 32.38 -7.92
C ILE A 814 1.43 32.54 -9.43
N SER A 815 0.72 33.52 -10.01
CA SER A 815 0.97 34.05 -11.35
C SER A 815 1.30 35.54 -11.26
N GLY A 816 2.37 35.97 -11.94
CA GLY A 816 2.91 37.33 -11.86
C GLY A 816 3.98 37.54 -10.79
N ARG A 817 4.67 38.68 -10.87
CA ARG A 817 5.61 39.18 -9.83
C ARG A 817 5.07 40.45 -9.16
N TYR A 818 4.39 41.29 -9.93
CA TYR A 818 3.85 42.56 -9.49
C TYR A 818 2.37 42.65 -9.79
N TYR A 819 1.68 43.57 -9.11
CA TYR A 819 0.31 43.94 -9.42
C TYR A 819 0.11 45.44 -9.40
N GLY A 820 -0.82 45.91 -10.24
CA GLY A 820 -1.26 47.30 -10.31
C GLY A 820 -2.79 47.39 -10.25
N LEU A 821 -3.32 48.56 -9.90
CA LEU A 821 -4.76 48.81 -9.85
C LEU A 821 -5.16 49.78 -10.95
N VAL A 822 -5.96 49.29 -11.90
CA VAL A 822 -6.23 50.00 -13.15
C VAL A 822 -7.69 49.96 -13.58
N GLN A 823 -8.05 50.88 -14.47
CA GLN A 823 -9.25 50.80 -15.30
C GLN A 823 -8.84 50.68 -16.77
N PHE A 824 -9.47 49.76 -17.50
CA PHE A 824 -9.25 49.59 -18.95
C PHE A 824 -9.98 50.69 -19.71
N LEU A 825 -9.26 51.39 -20.60
CA LEU A 825 -9.82 52.43 -21.47
C LEU A 825 -10.18 51.88 -22.86
N GLY A 826 -9.54 50.79 -23.28
CA GLY A 826 -9.78 50.12 -24.55
C GLY A 826 -8.48 49.59 -25.17
N PRO A 827 -8.58 48.84 -26.28
CA PRO A 827 -7.41 48.39 -27.01
C PRO A 827 -6.66 49.57 -27.65
N ASP A 828 -5.34 49.49 -27.67
CA ASP A 828 -4.47 50.34 -28.50
C ASP A 828 -4.57 49.89 -29.97
N ALA A 829 -4.03 50.66 -30.93
CA ALA A 829 -4.04 50.35 -32.36
C ALA A 829 -3.38 48.99 -32.73
N LYS A 830 -2.72 48.32 -31.77
CA LYS A 830 -2.15 46.97 -31.88
C LYS A 830 -3.02 45.95 -31.13
N SER A 831 -3.21 44.76 -31.71
CA SER A 831 -4.28 43.82 -31.34
C SER A 831 -4.30 43.29 -29.90
N ASP A 832 -3.14 43.22 -29.21
CA ASP A 832 -3.01 42.66 -27.86
C ASP A 832 -2.55 43.69 -26.81
N ARG A 833 -2.57 44.98 -27.15
CA ARG A 833 -2.21 46.08 -26.25
C ARG A 833 -3.46 46.83 -25.81
N TYR A 834 -3.50 47.21 -24.54
CA TYR A 834 -4.61 47.93 -23.94
C TYR A 834 -4.11 49.16 -23.20
N CYS A 835 -4.79 50.28 -23.43
CA CYS A 835 -4.57 51.48 -22.65
C CYS A 835 -5.31 51.36 -21.32
N VAL A 836 -4.61 51.64 -20.23
CA VAL A 836 -5.14 51.64 -18.88
C VAL A 836 -4.83 52.95 -18.18
N THR A 837 -5.67 53.31 -17.22
CA THR A 837 -5.43 54.42 -16.30
C THR A 837 -5.25 53.86 -14.89
N HIS A 838 -4.20 54.30 -14.20
CA HIS A 838 -3.90 53.84 -12.85
C HIS A 838 -4.77 54.54 -11.80
N PHE A 839 -5.03 53.83 -10.70
CA PHE A 839 -5.72 54.41 -9.56
C PHE A 839 -4.85 55.46 -8.87
N ASN A 840 -5.39 56.66 -8.72
CA ASN A 840 -4.73 57.75 -8.03
C ASN A 840 -5.07 57.70 -6.54
N ARG A 841 -4.07 57.39 -5.71
CA ARG A 841 -4.23 57.26 -4.26
C ARG A 841 -4.72 58.54 -3.58
N VAL A 842 -4.38 59.72 -4.12
CA VAL A 842 -4.76 61.02 -3.55
C VAL A 842 -6.21 61.38 -3.89
N SER A 843 -6.58 61.28 -5.16
CA SER A 843 -7.94 61.63 -5.61
C SER A 843 -8.97 60.53 -5.32
N ARG A 844 -8.50 59.30 -5.07
CA ARG A 844 -9.31 58.08 -4.92
C ARG A 844 -10.09 57.70 -6.19
N ARG A 845 -9.60 58.07 -7.37
CA ARG A 845 -10.24 57.83 -8.68
C ARG A 845 -9.24 57.31 -9.71
N PHE A 846 -9.75 56.81 -10.82
CA PHE A 846 -8.96 56.38 -11.99
C PHE A 846 -8.55 57.57 -12.87
N ASP A 847 -7.92 58.58 -12.27
CA ASP A 847 -7.38 59.78 -12.93
C ASP A 847 -5.85 59.89 -12.76
N GLY A 848 -5.19 58.74 -12.54
CA GLY A 848 -3.73 58.64 -12.47
C GLY A 848 -3.05 58.58 -13.84
N PRO A 849 -1.75 58.25 -13.88
CA PRO A 849 -1.02 58.08 -15.12
C PRO A 849 -1.65 57.00 -16.02
N THR A 850 -1.70 57.28 -17.32
CA THR A 850 -2.10 56.31 -18.32
C THR A 850 -0.90 55.51 -18.81
N GLU A 851 -1.07 54.20 -18.95
CA GLU A 851 -0.04 53.29 -19.42
C GLU A 851 -0.61 52.36 -20.49
N THR A 852 0.22 51.85 -21.39
CA THR A 852 -0.15 50.74 -22.26
C THR A 852 0.34 49.44 -21.63
N VAL A 853 -0.55 48.49 -21.42
CA VAL A 853 -0.23 47.13 -20.94
C VAL A 853 -0.52 46.11 -22.04
N ARG A 854 0.05 44.92 -21.93
CA ARG A 854 -0.18 43.82 -22.88
C ARG A 854 -1.13 42.79 -22.30
N LEU A 855 -2.18 42.44 -23.05
CA LEU A 855 -3.07 41.32 -22.78
C LEU A 855 -2.98 40.32 -23.92
N PRO A 856 -1.98 39.42 -23.91
CA PRO A 856 -1.82 38.41 -24.96
C PRO A 856 -3.09 37.57 -25.14
N GLN A 857 -3.35 37.14 -26.37
CA GLN A 857 -4.41 36.18 -26.65
C GLN A 857 -4.02 34.81 -26.09
N VAL A 858 -4.90 34.22 -25.27
CA VAL A 858 -4.68 32.91 -24.66
C VAL A 858 -4.97 31.78 -25.64
N ILE A 859 -4.36 30.63 -25.39
CA ILE A 859 -4.54 29.41 -26.20
C ILE A 859 -5.81 28.69 -25.76
N THR A 860 -6.58 28.17 -26.72
CA THR A 860 -7.78 27.36 -26.47
C THR A 860 -7.45 26.00 -25.86
N ASP A 861 -8.33 25.50 -25.01
CA ASP A 861 -8.26 24.13 -24.50
C ASP A 861 -8.52 23.09 -25.62
N THR A 862 -8.32 21.81 -25.31
CA THR A 862 -8.57 20.69 -26.23
C THR A 862 -10.03 20.56 -26.67
N ASN A 863 -10.97 21.25 -26.03
CA ASN A 863 -12.38 21.32 -26.42
C ASN A 863 -12.69 22.56 -27.29
N GLY A 864 -11.71 23.43 -27.54
CA GLY A 864 -11.87 24.67 -28.29
C GLY A 864 -12.33 25.87 -27.45
N THR A 865 -12.38 25.75 -26.13
CA THR A 865 -12.82 26.80 -25.21
C THR A 865 -11.64 27.71 -24.83
N LEU A 866 -11.84 29.03 -24.84
CA LEU A 866 -10.85 29.99 -24.36
C LEU A 866 -10.90 30.12 -22.82
N PRO A 867 -9.79 29.92 -22.10
CA PRO A 867 -9.77 30.07 -20.64
C PRO A 867 -10.10 31.49 -20.14
N ALA A 868 -9.78 32.51 -20.94
CA ALA A 868 -10.18 33.89 -20.72
C ALA A 868 -10.25 34.66 -22.05
N THR A 869 -10.99 35.77 -22.07
CA THR A 869 -11.00 36.73 -23.19
C THR A 869 -10.87 38.16 -22.67
N ALA A 870 -10.21 39.01 -23.45
CA ALA A 870 -10.14 40.46 -23.20
C ALA A 870 -11.20 41.23 -24.01
N ASN A 871 -11.99 40.53 -24.83
CA ASN A 871 -13.03 41.13 -25.66
C ASN A 871 -14.00 41.96 -24.81
N GLN A 872 -14.14 43.25 -25.12
CA GLN A 872 -15.01 44.19 -24.42
C GLN A 872 -14.75 44.29 -22.89
N ILE A 873 -13.52 44.04 -22.44
CA ILE A 873 -13.17 44.13 -21.02
C ILE A 873 -13.38 45.54 -20.46
N GLU A 874 -13.23 46.58 -21.29
CA GLU A 874 -13.50 47.97 -20.95
C GLU A 874 -14.99 48.25 -20.71
N GLN A 875 -15.88 47.44 -21.30
CA GLN A 875 -17.34 47.48 -21.13
C GLN A 875 -17.82 46.55 -20.00
N SER A 876 -16.92 45.79 -19.39
CA SER A 876 -17.24 44.89 -18.30
C SER A 876 -17.82 45.66 -17.10
N PRO A 877 -18.89 45.17 -16.44
CA PRO A 877 -19.50 45.86 -15.31
C PRO A 877 -18.52 46.17 -14.17
N GLN A 878 -17.48 45.34 -14.00
CA GLN A 878 -16.47 45.51 -12.96
C GLN A 878 -15.43 46.59 -13.30
N ASN A 879 -15.34 47.02 -14.57
CA ASN A 879 -14.34 48.01 -14.98
C ASN A 879 -14.55 49.39 -14.34
N GLN A 880 -15.78 49.70 -13.90
CA GLN A 880 -16.07 50.96 -13.20
C GLN A 880 -15.35 51.05 -11.84
N GLU A 881 -15.33 49.95 -11.08
CA GLU A 881 -14.61 49.87 -9.79
C GLU A 881 -13.13 49.52 -9.97
N GLY A 882 -12.77 49.04 -11.17
CA GLY A 882 -11.42 48.74 -11.63
C GLY A 882 -10.96 47.31 -11.35
N TRP A 883 -9.77 47.02 -11.86
CA TRP A 883 -9.15 45.70 -11.88
C TRP A 883 -7.76 45.75 -11.26
N TYR A 884 -7.49 44.79 -10.39
CA TYR A 884 -6.11 44.42 -10.11
C TYR A 884 -5.58 43.60 -11.29
N ILE A 885 -4.51 44.07 -11.91
CA ILE A 885 -3.77 43.34 -12.94
C ILE A 885 -2.48 42.78 -12.32
N TYR A 886 -2.16 41.52 -12.59
CA TYR A 886 -0.98 40.84 -12.06
C TYR A 886 -0.12 40.35 -13.21
N GLY A 887 1.19 40.51 -13.10
CA GLY A 887 2.09 40.20 -14.19
C GLY A 887 3.52 40.64 -13.95
N ALA A 888 4.26 40.81 -15.03
CA ALA A 888 5.60 41.36 -15.03
C ALA A 888 5.91 41.98 -16.41
N PRO A 889 6.90 42.90 -16.49
CA PRO A 889 7.37 43.41 -17.76
C PRO A 889 8.02 42.30 -18.62
N ASP A 890 7.80 42.37 -19.92
CA ASP A 890 8.56 41.60 -20.91
C ASP A 890 9.95 42.21 -21.17
N ALA A 891 10.70 41.66 -22.13
CA ALA A 891 12.03 42.15 -22.50
C ALA A 891 12.04 43.60 -23.01
N ASP A 892 10.92 44.09 -23.57
CA ASP A 892 10.76 45.46 -24.05
C ASP A 892 10.31 46.43 -22.93
N GLY A 893 10.15 45.93 -21.70
CA GLY A 893 9.68 46.71 -20.55
C GLY A 893 8.16 46.93 -20.54
N LEU A 894 7.39 46.25 -21.39
CA LEU A 894 5.94 46.37 -21.43
C LEU A 894 5.29 45.44 -20.40
N PHE A 895 4.45 45.97 -19.51
CA PHE A 895 3.79 45.15 -18.49
C PHE A 895 2.79 44.16 -19.12
N VAL A 896 3.04 42.86 -18.96
CA VAL A 896 2.17 41.81 -19.52
C VAL A 896 1.27 41.24 -18.43
N VAL A 897 -0.04 41.34 -18.65
CA VAL A 897 -1.06 40.92 -17.70
C VAL A 897 -1.28 39.41 -17.79
N GLN A 898 -0.82 38.69 -16.77
CA GLN A 898 -0.94 37.24 -16.62
C GLN A 898 -2.23 36.85 -15.88
N ALA A 899 -2.63 37.64 -14.88
CA ALA A 899 -3.86 37.40 -14.11
C ALA A 899 -4.62 38.70 -13.82
N ILE A 900 -5.93 38.60 -13.59
CA ILE A 900 -6.80 39.74 -13.24
C ILE A 900 -7.69 39.42 -12.04
N ALA A 901 -8.08 40.45 -11.30
CA ALA A 901 -9.05 40.34 -10.22
C ALA A 901 -9.94 41.60 -10.13
N PRO A 902 -11.28 41.46 -10.07
CA PRO A 902 -12.17 42.61 -9.97
C PRO A 902 -12.08 43.22 -8.56
N ARG A 903 -11.69 44.49 -8.46
CA ARG A 903 -11.44 45.15 -7.16
C ARG A 903 -12.66 45.07 -6.23
N GLU A 904 -13.85 45.32 -6.76
CA GLU A 904 -15.12 45.29 -6.03
C GLU A 904 -15.34 44.01 -5.21
N LEU A 905 -14.85 42.86 -5.70
CA LEU A 905 -15.05 41.58 -5.06
C LEU A 905 -14.28 41.44 -3.73
N PHE A 906 -13.08 42.04 -3.62
CA PHE A 906 -12.18 41.83 -2.48
C PHE A 906 -12.33 42.90 -1.39
N ARG A 907 -12.92 44.05 -1.72
CA ARG A 907 -13.13 45.13 -0.76
C ARG A 907 -14.04 44.66 0.37
N LEU A 908 -13.79 45.16 1.58
CA LEU A 908 -14.71 44.99 2.71
C LEU A 908 -15.93 45.92 2.60
N MET A 909 -16.51 46.00 1.41
CA MET A 909 -17.70 46.76 1.07
C MET A 909 -18.65 45.84 0.29
N PRO A 910 -19.56 45.13 0.97
CA PRO A 910 -20.43 44.17 0.30
C PRO A 910 -21.49 44.93 -0.52
N ASN A 911 -21.86 44.40 -1.69
CA ASN A 911 -23.00 44.87 -2.47
C ASN A 911 -24.30 44.78 -1.68
N ARG A 912 -24.39 43.78 -0.80
CA ARG A 912 -25.58 43.51 0.00
C ARG A 912 -25.24 42.93 1.37
N THR A 913 -25.95 43.40 2.39
CA THR A 913 -25.89 42.81 3.74
C THR A 913 -27.20 42.13 4.12
N LEU A 914 -27.12 40.89 4.59
CA LEU A 914 -28.24 40.08 5.07
C LEU A 914 -28.10 39.86 6.58
N LEU A 915 -28.94 40.53 7.36
CA LEU A 915 -28.88 40.51 8.83
C LEU A 915 -29.70 39.36 9.46
N ARG A 916 -30.28 38.45 8.66
CA ARG A 916 -31.10 37.33 9.14
C ARG A 916 -30.56 36.01 8.61
N ALA A 917 -30.30 35.05 9.51
CA ALA A 917 -29.78 33.72 9.15
C ALA A 917 -30.63 33.01 8.08
N LYS A 918 -31.97 33.02 8.23
CA LYS A 918 -32.90 32.41 7.25
C LYS A 918 -32.80 33.05 5.85
N ALA A 919 -32.57 34.35 5.77
CA ALA A 919 -32.39 35.05 4.51
C ALA A 919 -31.03 34.70 3.88
N GLY A 920 -29.98 34.62 4.70
CA GLY A 920 -28.65 34.16 4.31
C GLY A 920 -28.65 32.74 3.74
N LEU A 921 -29.25 31.77 4.46
CA LEU A 921 -29.37 30.38 4.00
C LEU A 921 -30.11 30.27 2.66
N ARG A 922 -31.22 31.00 2.51
CA ARG A 922 -31.96 31.04 1.23
C ARG A 922 -31.11 31.62 0.11
N TYR A 923 -30.25 32.60 0.40
CA TYR A 923 -29.34 33.15 -0.59
C TYR A 923 -28.30 32.12 -1.02
N VAL A 924 -27.56 31.53 -0.07
CA VAL A 924 -26.49 30.56 -0.33
C VAL A 924 -27.00 29.33 -1.10
N LYS A 925 -28.09 28.71 -0.65
CA LYS A 925 -28.58 27.46 -1.25
C LYS A 925 -29.28 27.65 -2.59
N GLN A 926 -29.97 28.78 -2.79
CA GLN A 926 -30.88 28.98 -3.92
C GLN A 926 -30.55 30.20 -4.78
N LYS A 927 -30.51 31.41 -4.20
CA LYS A 927 -30.46 32.65 -5.01
C LYS A 927 -29.11 32.89 -5.69
N SER A 928 -28.01 32.47 -5.06
CA SER A 928 -26.64 32.59 -5.59
C SER A 928 -26.51 31.85 -6.94
N TRP A 929 -27.14 30.68 -7.05
CA TRP A 929 -27.05 29.78 -8.22
C TRP A 929 -28.24 29.84 -9.18
N LYS A 930 -29.20 30.75 -8.97
CA LYS A 930 -30.39 30.89 -9.83
C LYS A 930 -30.12 31.86 -10.99
N ASN A 931 -30.65 31.54 -12.18
CA ASN A 931 -30.59 32.37 -13.39
C ASN A 931 -29.15 32.76 -13.79
N LEU A 932 -28.21 31.81 -13.73
CA LEU A 932 -26.78 32.08 -13.95
C LEU A 932 -26.48 32.71 -15.32
N ALA A 933 -27.17 32.27 -16.37
CA ALA A 933 -27.03 32.82 -17.72
C ALA A 933 -27.26 34.35 -17.76
N ALA A 934 -28.28 34.83 -17.06
CA ALA A 934 -28.60 36.26 -16.98
C ALA A 934 -27.62 37.07 -16.11
N LYS A 935 -26.81 36.38 -15.29
CA LYS A 935 -25.79 36.99 -14.42
C LYS A 935 -24.38 36.93 -15.02
N LYS A 936 -24.24 36.48 -16.26
CA LYS A 936 -22.94 36.37 -16.93
C LYS A 936 -22.22 37.72 -16.97
N GLY A 937 -20.91 37.72 -16.75
CA GLY A 937 -20.09 38.92 -16.63
C GLY A 937 -20.29 39.68 -15.31
N GLN A 938 -21.08 39.17 -14.37
CA GLN A 938 -21.36 39.85 -13.09
C GLN A 938 -20.66 39.18 -11.91
N SER A 939 -20.25 40.00 -10.95
CA SER A 939 -19.75 39.63 -9.63
C SER A 939 -20.73 40.09 -8.55
N GLU A 940 -20.78 39.38 -7.42
CA GLU A 940 -21.62 39.77 -6.27
C GLU A 940 -20.89 39.45 -4.96
N SER A 941 -20.83 40.42 -4.06
CA SER A 941 -20.22 40.34 -2.73
C SER A 941 -21.31 40.53 -1.67
N VAL A 942 -21.63 39.48 -0.91
CA VAL A 942 -22.76 39.46 0.04
C VAL A 942 -22.29 39.12 1.45
N LEU A 943 -22.51 40.03 2.40
CA LEU A 943 -22.23 39.83 3.81
C LEU A 943 -23.48 39.29 4.53
N ILE A 944 -23.35 38.19 5.25
CA ILE A 944 -24.39 37.57 6.05
C ILE A 944 -23.95 37.61 7.52
N SER A 945 -24.62 38.42 8.32
CA SER A 945 -24.28 38.60 9.75
C SER A 945 -25.57 38.58 10.59
N PRO A 946 -25.97 37.41 11.12
CA PRO A 946 -27.25 37.27 11.81
C PRO A 946 -27.28 37.87 13.23
N HIS A 947 -26.13 38.25 13.78
CA HIS A 947 -25.99 38.75 15.16
C HIS A 947 -25.89 40.27 15.26
N THR A 948 -25.87 40.97 14.13
CA THR A 948 -25.73 42.42 14.10
C THR A 948 -27.05 43.09 13.75
N LEU A 949 -27.27 44.29 14.29
CA LEU A 949 -28.51 45.04 14.08
C LEU A 949 -28.45 45.92 12.84
N THR A 950 -27.25 46.31 12.41
CA THR A 950 -27.03 47.17 11.24
C THR A 950 -25.95 46.63 10.32
N ALA A 951 -26.03 47.01 9.04
CA ALA A 951 -25.01 46.64 8.05
C ALA A 951 -23.63 47.22 8.38
N GLN A 952 -23.57 48.38 9.03
CA GLN A 952 -22.32 49.00 9.46
C GLN A 952 -21.63 48.20 10.56
N GLN A 953 -22.39 47.73 11.57
CA GLN A 953 -21.86 46.84 12.60
C GLN A 953 -21.35 45.52 12.03
N ALA A 954 -22.10 44.93 11.09
CA ALA A 954 -21.68 43.72 10.39
C ALA A 954 -20.31 43.88 9.72
N ARG A 955 -20.10 45.03 9.05
CA ARG A 955 -18.85 45.36 8.36
C ARG A 955 -17.69 45.63 9.33
N GLN A 956 -17.94 46.38 10.40
CA GLN A 956 -16.93 46.68 11.44
C GLN A 956 -16.44 45.43 12.17
N GLY A 957 -17.19 44.33 12.11
CA GLY A 957 -16.79 43.03 12.63
C GLY A 957 -15.65 42.36 11.85
N TRP A 958 -15.15 42.97 10.77
CA TRP A 958 -14.01 42.50 9.98
C TRP A 958 -12.90 43.56 9.94
N GLN A 959 -11.68 43.18 10.31
CA GLN A 959 -10.52 44.03 10.51
C GLN A 959 -9.27 43.38 9.92
N VAL A 960 -8.26 44.19 9.61
CA VAL A 960 -6.95 43.70 9.13
C VAL A 960 -6.37 42.69 10.12
N GLY A 961 -5.89 41.56 9.60
CA GLY A 961 -5.41 40.41 10.38
C GLY A 961 -6.48 39.35 10.66
N ASP A 962 -7.76 39.64 10.45
CA ASP A 962 -8.82 38.62 10.56
C ASP A 962 -8.65 37.53 9.51
N ARG A 963 -8.87 36.28 9.92
CA ARG A 963 -8.87 35.11 9.05
C ARG A 963 -10.26 34.46 9.01
N ALA A 964 -10.60 33.90 7.87
CA ALA A 964 -11.82 33.15 7.64
C ALA A 964 -11.52 31.83 6.92
N LEU A 965 -12.30 30.81 7.26
CA LEU A 965 -12.33 29.55 6.51
C LEU A 965 -13.00 29.82 5.16
N LEU A 966 -12.30 29.57 4.06
CA LEU A 966 -12.89 29.60 2.72
C LEU A 966 -13.48 28.24 2.39
N ILE A 967 -14.69 28.24 1.83
CA ILE A 967 -15.26 27.13 1.08
C ILE A 967 -15.40 27.59 -0.38
N HIS A 968 -14.65 26.94 -1.27
CA HIS A 968 -14.70 27.18 -2.70
C HIS A 968 -15.59 26.15 -3.39
N ILE A 969 -16.45 26.64 -4.29
CA ILE A 969 -17.19 25.79 -5.21
C ILE A 969 -17.39 26.44 -6.57
N TYR A 970 -17.18 25.67 -7.64
CA TYR A 970 -17.47 26.10 -9.01
C TYR A 970 -18.51 25.22 -9.71
N GLY A 971 -19.15 25.80 -10.73
CA GLY A 971 -20.02 25.12 -11.69
C GLY A 971 -19.37 24.89 -13.06
N GLY A 972 -20.18 24.47 -14.02
CA GLY A 972 -19.72 23.98 -15.32
C GLY A 972 -19.74 25.03 -16.44
N ILE A 973 -19.10 24.66 -17.56
CA ILE A 973 -19.05 25.43 -18.80
C ILE A 973 -20.10 24.87 -19.78
N GLY A 974 -21.13 25.65 -20.04
CA GLY A 974 -22.21 25.39 -21.00
C GLY A 974 -22.05 26.18 -22.31
N GLY A 975 -23.16 26.42 -23.01
CA GLY A 975 -23.16 27.10 -24.31
C GLY A 975 -22.83 26.18 -25.50
N ASN A 976 -22.37 26.78 -26.59
CA ASN A 976 -21.92 26.10 -27.81
C ASN A 976 -20.60 25.37 -27.57
N GLN A 977 -19.70 25.98 -26.78
CA GLN A 977 -18.41 25.40 -26.37
C GLN A 977 -18.51 24.67 -25.02
N ARG A 978 -19.60 23.90 -24.83
CA ARG A 978 -19.82 23.16 -23.59
C ARG A 978 -18.76 22.09 -23.34
N GLU A 979 -18.33 21.99 -22.09
CA GLU A 979 -17.36 20.95 -21.70
C GLU A 979 -18.00 19.55 -21.71
N PRO A 980 -17.23 18.48 -21.96
CA PRO A 980 -17.76 17.12 -22.02
C PRO A 980 -18.51 16.70 -20.76
N ALA A 981 -18.00 17.06 -19.58
CA ALA A 981 -18.63 16.75 -18.29
C ALA A 981 -20.01 17.39 -18.12
N ALA A 982 -20.28 18.52 -18.79
CA ALA A 982 -21.56 19.22 -18.76
C ALA A 982 -22.60 18.64 -19.75
N LYS A 983 -22.24 17.62 -20.55
CA LYS A 983 -23.20 16.89 -21.40
C LYS A 983 -24.06 15.90 -20.62
N ALA A 984 -23.59 15.49 -19.43
CA ALA A 984 -24.36 14.64 -18.53
C ALA A 984 -25.54 15.43 -17.89
N PRO A 985 -26.63 14.75 -17.47
CA PRO A 985 -27.75 15.42 -16.81
C PRO A 985 -27.39 16.03 -15.44
N ILE A 986 -26.26 15.60 -14.86
CA ILE A 986 -25.77 16.04 -13.55
C ILE A 986 -24.35 16.55 -13.74
N TYR A 987 -24.12 17.81 -13.33
CA TYR A 987 -22.79 18.38 -13.24
C TYR A 987 -22.37 18.47 -11.77
N PHE A 988 -21.27 17.80 -11.40
CA PHE A 988 -20.86 17.69 -9.99
C PHE A 988 -20.23 18.97 -9.44
N GLY A 989 -19.43 19.67 -10.24
CA GLY A 989 -18.58 20.77 -9.80
C GLY A 989 -17.34 20.30 -9.03
N HIS A 990 -16.72 21.24 -8.33
CA HIS A 990 -15.54 21.01 -7.51
C HIS A 990 -15.68 21.67 -6.14
N PHE A 991 -14.97 21.14 -5.15
CA PHE A 991 -14.96 21.62 -3.78
C PHE A 991 -13.53 21.72 -3.27
N ALA A 992 -13.20 22.83 -2.61
CA ALA A 992 -11.96 22.96 -1.85
C ALA A 992 -12.17 23.82 -0.61
N TYR A 993 -11.38 23.56 0.42
CA TYR A 993 -11.19 24.52 1.51
C TYR A 993 -10.08 25.51 1.17
N GLY A 994 -10.08 26.62 1.88
CA GLY A 994 -8.92 27.49 1.93
C GLY A 994 -8.98 28.50 3.05
N VAL A 995 -8.26 29.59 2.87
CA VAL A 995 -8.19 30.68 3.85
C VAL A 995 -8.35 32.00 3.12
N ALA A 996 -9.16 32.87 3.70
CA ALA A 996 -9.15 34.28 3.37
C ALA A 996 -8.62 35.08 4.56
N THR A 997 -7.72 36.01 4.31
CA THR A 997 -7.14 36.90 5.32
C THR A 997 -7.46 38.34 4.94
N VAL A 998 -7.92 39.14 5.89
CA VAL A 998 -8.09 40.58 5.67
C VAL A 998 -6.72 41.24 5.74
N VAL A 999 -6.27 41.80 4.63
CA VAL A 999 -4.98 42.49 4.50
C VAL A 999 -5.19 43.95 4.15
N HIS A 1000 -4.18 44.77 4.36
CA HIS A 1000 -4.18 46.16 3.88
C HIS A 1000 -3.64 46.21 2.45
N GLU A 1001 -4.42 46.77 1.53
CA GLU A 1001 -4.02 46.98 0.14
C GLU A 1001 -3.42 48.39 -0.02
N PRO A 1002 -2.13 48.50 -0.40
CA PRO A 1002 -1.40 49.77 -0.39
C PRO A 1002 -1.73 50.74 -1.54
N LEU A 1003 -2.12 50.27 -2.74
CA LEU A 1003 -2.41 51.15 -3.89
C LEU A 1003 -3.69 51.94 -3.67
N ALA A 1004 -4.75 51.26 -3.24
CA ALA A 1004 -6.04 51.84 -2.87
C ALA A 1004 -6.18 52.11 -1.38
N ASP A 1005 -5.12 52.03 -0.58
CA ASP A 1005 -5.09 52.38 0.85
C ASP A 1005 -6.35 51.91 1.63
N GLU A 1006 -6.77 50.66 1.43
CA GLU A 1006 -8.02 50.13 1.98
C GLU A 1006 -7.87 48.65 2.36
N PRO A 1007 -8.71 48.10 3.25
CA PRO A 1007 -8.64 46.69 3.60
C PRO A 1007 -9.34 45.83 2.54
N GLN A 1008 -8.75 44.67 2.24
CA GLN A 1008 -9.29 43.70 1.28
C GLN A 1008 -9.04 42.25 1.73
N PHE A 1009 -9.65 41.27 1.05
CA PHE A 1009 -9.34 39.85 1.22
C PHE A 1009 -8.14 39.40 0.38
N ASP A 1010 -7.14 38.77 1.00
CA ASP A 1010 -6.18 37.87 0.37
C ASP A 1010 -6.73 36.44 0.43
N ILE A 1011 -6.77 35.72 -0.71
CA ILE A 1011 -7.43 34.42 -0.83
C ILE A 1011 -6.45 33.34 -1.29
N ARG A 1012 -6.38 32.26 -0.51
CA ARG A 1012 -5.56 31.07 -0.81
C ARG A 1012 -6.41 29.81 -0.75
N TYR A 1013 -6.29 28.99 -1.77
CA TYR A 1013 -6.99 27.73 -1.93
C TYR A 1013 -6.06 26.57 -1.59
N TYR A 1014 -6.56 25.61 -0.80
CA TYR A 1014 -5.85 24.37 -0.50
C TYR A 1014 -6.47 23.29 -1.39
N GLN A 1015 -5.92 23.16 -2.59
CA GLN A 1015 -6.52 22.35 -3.66
C GLN A 1015 -6.14 20.88 -3.49
N VAL A 1016 -7.05 20.12 -2.88
CA VAL A 1016 -7.07 18.66 -2.95
C VAL A 1016 -7.59 18.27 -4.33
N TYR A 1017 -6.72 18.34 -5.33
CA TYR A 1017 -7.07 18.22 -6.75
C TYR A 1017 -6.39 16.99 -7.36
N THR A 1018 -7.12 16.23 -8.16
CA THR A 1018 -6.58 15.03 -8.83
C THR A 1018 -5.71 15.43 -10.02
N HIS A 1019 -4.90 14.48 -10.50
CA HIS A 1019 -4.09 14.71 -11.69
C HIS A 1019 -5.00 15.01 -12.89
N ASN A 1020 -4.63 16.00 -13.68
CA ASN A 1020 -5.49 16.60 -14.70
C ASN A 1020 -4.67 17.06 -15.90
N ASN A 1021 -5.35 17.27 -17.03
CA ASN A 1021 -4.73 17.70 -18.27
C ASN A 1021 -4.31 19.18 -18.28
N HIS A 1022 -4.80 20.01 -17.35
CA HIS A 1022 -4.41 21.43 -17.21
C HIS A 1022 -3.11 21.62 -16.41
N GLY A 1023 -2.55 20.57 -15.81
CA GLY A 1023 -1.38 20.70 -14.93
C GLY A 1023 -1.65 21.49 -13.66
N ILE A 1024 -2.90 21.53 -13.17
CA ILE A 1024 -3.21 22.07 -11.83
C ILE A 1024 -2.55 21.15 -10.80
N VAL A 1025 -1.64 21.70 -10.01
CA VAL A 1025 -0.89 20.96 -8.99
C VAL A 1025 -1.65 21.01 -7.68
N ALA A 1026 -1.96 19.85 -7.09
CA ALA A 1026 -2.50 19.78 -5.74
C ALA A 1026 -1.55 20.49 -4.76
N GLY A 1027 -2.05 21.45 -3.99
CA GLY A 1027 -1.22 22.29 -3.14
C GLY A 1027 -1.92 23.56 -2.71
N VAL A 1028 -1.14 24.50 -2.20
CA VAL A 1028 -1.61 25.87 -1.92
C VAL A 1028 -1.54 26.70 -3.21
N LEU A 1029 -2.68 27.26 -3.65
CA LEU A 1029 -2.74 28.16 -4.79
C LEU A 1029 -3.32 29.51 -4.35
N HIS A 1030 -2.66 30.60 -4.72
CA HIS A 1030 -3.19 31.94 -4.55
C HIS A 1030 -4.28 32.24 -5.61
N TRP A 1031 -5.16 33.21 -5.34
CA TRP A 1031 -6.15 33.70 -6.30
C TRP A 1031 -5.59 33.88 -7.71
N THR A 1032 -4.41 34.50 -7.81
CA THR A 1032 -3.79 34.81 -9.10
C THR A 1032 -3.50 33.60 -9.93
N ARG A 1033 -3.23 32.42 -9.33
CA ARG A 1033 -2.95 31.18 -10.06
C ARG A 1033 -4.20 30.37 -10.35
N TYR A 1034 -5.14 30.31 -9.41
CA TYR A 1034 -6.28 29.40 -9.50
C TYR A 1034 -7.52 30.02 -10.16
N MET A 1035 -7.81 31.28 -9.82
CA MET A 1035 -8.98 31.99 -10.33
C MET A 1035 -8.59 32.99 -11.40
N GLY A 1036 -7.70 33.93 -11.07
CA GLY A 1036 -7.43 35.11 -11.88
C GLY A 1036 -6.53 34.89 -13.09
N ASP A 1037 -5.76 33.78 -13.15
CA ASP A 1037 -4.85 33.49 -14.26
C ASP A 1037 -5.64 33.42 -15.58
N ARG A 1038 -5.18 34.14 -16.60
CA ARG A 1038 -5.88 34.23 -17.88
C ARG A 1038 -5.78 32.96 -18.70
N GLN A 1039 -4.70 32.18 -18.57
CA GLN A 1039 -4.51 30.93 -19.31
C GLN A 1039 -4.91 29.71 -18.47
N TRP A 1040 -4.59 29.73 -17.17
CA TRP A 1040 -4.70 28.57 -16.29
C TRP A 1040 -5.87 28.65 -15.29
N GLY A 1041 -6.47 29.82 -15.14
CA GLY A 1041 -7.50 30.10 -14.13
C GLY A 1041 -8.93 29.90 -14.63
N PHE A 1042 -9.89 30.08 -13.72
CA PHE A 1042 -11.30 29.78 -13.97
C PHE A 1042 -12.24 31.00 -13.99
N LEU A 1043 -11.75 32.22 -13.73
CA LEU A 1043 -12.59 33.42 -13.57
C LEU A 1043 -13.48 33.70 -14.79
N GLY A 1044 -12.93 33.56 -16.01
CA GLY A 1044 -13.61 33.87 -17.26
C GLY A 1044 -14.59 32.79 -17.73
N THR A 1045 -14.41 31.54 -17.30
CA THR A 1045 -15.13 30.39 -17.88
C THR A 1045 -16.13 29.74 -16.94
N ARG A 1046 -15.94 29.82 -15.62
CA ARG A 1046 -16.78 29.11 -14.65
C ARG A 1046 -17.57 30.05 -13.72
N PRO A 1047 -18.80 29.69 -13.32
CA PRO A 1047 -19.46 30.34 -12.19
C PRO A 1047 -18.91 29.82 -10.86
N VAL A 1048 -18.53 30.70 -9.95
CA VAL A 1048 -17.87 30.36 -8.68
C VAL A 1048 -18.54 31.02 -7.48
N ALA A 1049 -18.67 30.30 -6.36
CA ALA A 1049 -18.96 30.85 -5.04
C ALA A 1049 -17.82 30.52 -4.08
N ASP A 1050 -17.18 31.57 -3.58
CA ASP A 1050 -16.24 31.52 -2.47
C ASP A 1050 -16.96 32.03 -1.22
N ILE A 1051 -17.15 31.13 -0.24
CA ILE A 1051 -17.86 31.42 1.01
C ILE A 1051 -16.84 31.53 2.13
N LEU A 1052 -16.64 32.74 2.65
CA LEU A 1052 -15.73 33.05 3.74
C LEU A 1052 -16.49 32.95 5.06
N ILE A 1053 -16.07 32.06 5.94
CA ILE A 1053 -16.71 31.78 7.23
C ILE A 1053 -15.83 32.30 8.36
N LYS A 1054 -16.31 33.32 9.07
CA LYS A 1054 -15.69 33.83 10.29
C LYS A 1054 -16.49 33.39 11.51
N HIS A 1055 -15.86 32.60 12.37
CA HIS A 1055 -16.45 32.16 13.64
C HIS A 1055 -15.38 32.17 14.74
N PRO A 1056 -15.54 32.94 15.83
CA PRO A 1056 -14.50 33.11 16.86
C PRO A 1056 -13.92 31.80 17.39
N ALA A 1057 -14.76 30.81 17.67
CA ALA A 1057 -14.31 29.49 18.16
C ALA A 1057 -13.42 28.71 17.17
N TYR A 1058 -13.41 29.08 15.89
CA TYR A 1058 -12.66 28.40 14.84
C TYR A 1058 -11.47 29.23 14.34
N THR A 1059 -11.62 30.55 14.27
CA THR A 1059 -10.64 31.46 13.64
C THR A 1059 -9.76 32.23 14.63
N GLN A 1060 -10.07 32.23 15.93
CA GLN A 1060 -9.25 32.89 16.95
C GLN A 1060 -8.38 31.90 17.71
N PRO A 1061 -7.21 32.32 18.23
CA PRO A 1061 -6.32 31.45 18.98
C PRO A 1061 -6.86 31.14 20.39
N PHE A 1062 -6.50 29.96 20.87
CA PHE A 1062 -6.66 29.52 22.25
C PHE A 1062 -5.31 29.63 22.97
N ASP A 1063 -5.29 30.08 24.22
CA ASP A 1063 -4.04 30.17 24.99
C ASP A 1063 -3.84 28.90 25.81
N PHE A 1064 -2.79 28.15 25.46
CA PHE A 1064 -2.35 26.97 26.19
C PHE A 1064 -0.92 27.18 26.67
N ASN A 1065 -0.78 27.79 27.86
CA ASN A 1065 0.52 28.01 28.50
C ASN A 1065 1.54 28.72 27.57
N GLY A 1066 1.08 29.70 26.78
CA GLY A 1066 1.90 30.44 25.83
C GLY A 1066 1.87 29.92 24.38
N ALA A 1067 1.30 28.74 24.12
CA ALA A 1067 0.99 28.30 22.76
C ALA A 1067 -0.38 28.84 22.32
N LEU A 1068 -0.46 29.44 21.13
CA LEU A 1068 -1.67 30.10 20.60
C LEU A 1068 -2.27 29.39 19.36
N PRO A 1069 -2.60 28.09 19.40
CA PRO A 1069 -3.15 27.40 18.23
C PRO A 1069 -4.57 27.86 17.89
N THR A 1070 -4.89 27.90 16.59
CA THR A 1070 -6.27 28.04 16.08
C THR A 1070 -6.74 26.73 15.45
N ALA A 1071 -8.06 26.46 15.49
CA ALA A 1071 -8.63 25.31 14.80
C ALA A 1071 -8.43 25.38 13.27
N LEU A 1072 -8.36 26.60 12.74
CA LEU A 1072 -8.04 26.84 11.33
C LEU A 1072 -6.61 26.41 10.97
N ASP A 1073 -5.62 26.61 11.85
CA ASP A 1073 -4.23 26.19 11.60
C ASP A 1073 -4.08 24.67 11.64
N ASP A 1074 -4.81 23.98 12.52
CA ASP A 1074 -4.88 22.52 12.47
C ASP A 1074 -5.49 22.03 11.15
N LEU A 1075 -6.56 22.67 10.67
CA LEU A 1075 -7.12 22.33 9.36
C LEU A 1075 -6.10 22.54 8.24
N ILE A 1076 -5.38 23.68 8.23
CA ILE A 1076 -4.32 23.95 7.25
C ILE A 1076 -3.28 22.83 7.26
N ARG A 1077 -2.78 22.44 8.43
CA ARG A 1077 -1.80 21.36 8.55
C ARG A 1077 -2.31 20.05 7.96
N GLN A 1078 -3.57 19.70 8.23
CA GLN A 1078 -4.20 18.50 7.69
C GLN A 1078 -4.42 18.58 6.17
N LEU A 1079 -4.75 19.77 5.65
CA LEU A 1079 -4.87 20.00 4.21
C LEU A 1079 -3.51 19.94 3.51
N GLU A 1080 -2.43 20.48 4.09
CA GLU A 1080 -1.07 20.38 3.55
C GLU A 1080 -0.59 18.93 3.47
N ILE A 1081 -0.89 18.12 4.48
CA ILE A 1081 -0.67 16.67 4.42
C ILE A 1081 -1.45 16.07 3.24
N MET A 1082 -2.75 16.39 3.13
CA MET A 1082 -3.62 15.82 2.11
C MET A 1082 -3.17 16.18 0.69
N VAL A 1083 -2.84 17.45 0.41
CA VAL A 1083 -2.42 17.89 -0.92
C VAL A 1083 -1.07 17.31 -1.32
N ALA A 1084 -0.12 17.18 -0.40
CA ALA A 1084 1.17 16.52 -0.66
C ALA A 1084 0.97 15.05 -1.04
N ARG A 1085 0.08 14.34 -0.34
CA ARG A 1085 -0.29 12.96 -0.66
C ARG A 1085 -0.99 12.82 -2.01
N TYR A 1086 -1.92 13.74 -2.32
CA TYR A 1086 -2.65 13.78 -3.60
C TYR A 1086 -1.73 14.00 -4.81
N ARG A 1087 -0.70 14.82 -4.63
CA ARG A 1087 0.29 15.18 -5.65
C ARG A 1087 1.14 14.00 -6.11
N ILE A 1088 1.30 12.97 -5.29
CA ILE A 1088 2.14 11.80 -5.59
C ILE A 1088 1.37 10.47 -5.61
N GLY A 1089 0.04 10.52 -5.39
CA GLY A 1089 -0.79 9.31 -5.31
C GLY A 1089 -0.38 8.36 -4.20
N ASP A 1090 0.06 8.88 -3.04
CA ASP A 1090 0.70 8.08 -1.98
C ASP A 1090 1.78 7.11 -2.52
N GLY A 1091 2.58 7.60 -3.48
CA GLY A 1091 3.67 6.85 -4.08
C GLY A 1091 3.30 6.08 -5.34
N THR A 1092 2.03 6.06 -5.75
CA THR A 1092 1.59 5.38 -7.00
C THR A 1092 1.74 6.24 -8.26
N GLY A 1093 2.19 7.49 -8.11
CA GLY A 1093 2.41 8.43 -9.21
C GLY A 1093 1.15 9.18 -9.67
N GLY A 1094 -0.04 8.87 -9.17
CA GLY A 1094 -1.28 9.52 -9.63
C GLY A 1094 -2.47 9.39 -8.68
N THR A 1095 -3.40 10.34 -8.77
CA THR A 1095 -4.71 10.33 -8.11
C THR A 1095 -5.79 10.65 -9.12
N TYR A 1096 -6.91 9.93 -9.04
CA TYR A 1096 -8.00 10.00 -10.02
C TYR A 1096 -9.35 10.17 -9.34
N VAL A 1097 -10.27 10.87 -10.01
CA VAL A 1097 -11.64 11.07 -9.53
C VAL A 1097 -12.38 9.74 -9.58
N GLY A 1098 -12.91 9.32 -8.43
CA GLY A 1098 -13.75 8.13 -8.33
C GLY A 1098 -14.44 8.04 -6.98
N PRO A 1099 -15.21 6.97 -6.71
CA PRO A 1099 -15.88 6.83 -5.41
C PRO A 1099 -14.90 6.58 -4.25
N ALA A 1100 -13.63 6.33 -4.55
CA ALA A 1100 -12.56 6.12 -3.56
C ALA A 1100 -11.73 7.39 -3.28
N ASN A 1101 -11.57 8.29 -4.26
CA ASN A 1101 -10.91 9.59 -4.08
C ASN A 1101 -11.83 10.69 -4.59
N ASN A 1102 -12.30 11.52 -3.67
CA ASN A 1102 -13.24 12.60 -3.95
C ASN A 1102 -12.78 13.85 -3.19
N CYS A 1103 -12.51 14.92 -3.93
CA CYS A 1103 -11.99 16.19 -3.41
C CYS A 1103 -12.84 16.75 -2.26
N ALA A 1104 -14.17 16.67 -2.39
CA ALA A 1104 -15.12 17.11 -1.36
C ALA A 1104 -15.04 16.21 -0.13
N GLN A 1105 -15.06 14.89 -0.32
CA GLN A 1105 -15.03 13.93 0.77
C GLN A 1105 -13.72 14.01 1.56
N ASP A 1106 -12.57 14.08 0.89
CA ASP A 1106 -11.26 14.06 1.54
C ASP A 1106 -10.92 15.40 2.19
N SER A 1107 -11.36 16.52 1.60
CA SER A 1107 -11.27 17.84 2.23
C SER A 1107 -12.12 17.88 3.52
N ASN A 1108 -13.35 17.35 3.51
CA ASN A 1108 -14.19 17.28 4.71
C ASN A 1108 -13.62 16.34 5.78
N GLN A 1109 -12.86 15.31 5.38
CA GLN A 1109 -12.12 14.46 6.33
C GLN A 1109 -10.96 15.21 7.00
N ALA A 1110 -10.21 16.05 6.27
CA ALA A 1110 -9.18 16.90 6.86
C ALA A 1110 -9.78 17.85 7.92
N LEU A 1111 -10.97 18.41 7.64
CA LEU A 1111 -11.74 19.19 8.60
C LEU A 1111 -12.14 18.38 9.84
N TYR A 1112 -12.49 17.11 9.69
CA TYR A 1112 -12.80 16.27 10.83
C TYR A 1112 -11.55 15.95 11.67
N ALA A 1113 -10.44 15.59 11.01
CA ALA A 1113 -9.19 15.24 11.65
C ALA A 1113 -8.61 16.39 12.48
N SER A 1114 -8.66 17.62 11.95
CA SER A 1114 -8.17 18.80 12.66
C SER A 1114 -8.92 19.04 13.97
N ILE A 1115 -10.24 18.88 13.98
CA ILE A 1115 -11.04 19.12 15.18
C ILE A 1115 -10.86 17.99 16.22
N LYS A 1116 -10.56 16.75 15.80
CA LYS A 1116 -10.23 15.64 16.72
C LYS A 1116 -8.89 15.87 17.41
N GLN A 1117 -7.85 16.25 16.66
CA GLN A 1117 -6.51 16.51 17.21
C GLN A 1117 -6.53 17.63 18.26
N LEU A 1118 -7.35 18.66 18.02
CA LEU A 1118 -7.54 19.77 18.94
C LEU A 1118 -8.25 19.31 20.25
N GLU A 1119 -9.20 18.36 20.19
CA GLU A 1119 -9.79 17.75 21.40
C GLU A 1119 -8.76 17.00 22.24
N GLU A 1120 -7.91 16.18 21.59
CA GLU A 1120 -6.87 15.41 22.29
C GLU A 1120 -5.88 16.35 23.01
N LEU A 1121 -5.42 17.40 22.32
CA LEU A 1121 -4.56 18.42 22.91
C LEU A 1121 -5.23 19.09 24.13
N MET A 1122 -6.52 19.36 24.05
CA MET A 1122 -7.27 20.02 25.12
C MET A 1122 -7.66 19.11 26.30
N GLN A 1123 -7.76 17.80 26.10
CA GLN A 1123 -7.84 16.84 27.21
C GLN A 1123 -6.54 16.84 28.03
N THR A 1124 -5.41 17.12 27.40
CA THR A 1124 -4.11 17.19 28.08
C THR A 1124 -3.80 18.56 28.68
N SER A 1125 -4.41 19.64 28.19
CA SER A 1125 -4.20 21.02 28.68
C SER A 1125 -5.50 21.85 28.56
N PRO A 1126 -6.33 21.92 29.61
CA PRO A 1126 -7.60 22.66 29.55
C PRO A 1126 -7.39 24.18 29.55
N PRO A 1127 -8.28 24.96 28.90
CA PRO A 1127 -8.16 26.41 28.83
C PRO A 1127 -8.37 27.04 30.22
N GLN A 1128 -7.51 27.99 30.59
CA GLN A 1128 -7.49 28.59 31.93
C GLN A 1128 -8.53 29.72 32.11
N HIS A 1129 -8.98 30.35 31.02
CA HIS A 1129 -9.89 31.50 31.05
C HIS A 1129 -11.36 31.13 30.71
N PRO A 1130 -12.37 31.71 31.40
CA PRO A 1130 -13.79 31.40 31.16
C PRO A 1130 -14.27 31.66 29.73
N GLU A 1131 -13.81 32.76 29.11
CA GLU A 1131 -14.15 33.08 27.72
C GLU A 1131 -13.60 32.04 26.73
N GLN A 1132 -12.40 31.52 27.00
CA GLN A 1132 -11.82 30.45 26.19
C GLN A 1132 -12.57 29.13 26.37
N ALA A 1133 -13.01 28.83 27.59
CA ALA A 1133 -13.85 27.66 27.86
C ALA A 1133 -15.19 27.71 27.10
N GLN A 1134 -15.83 28.89 27.04
CA GLN A 1134 -17.07 29.05 26.27
C GLN A 1134 -16.86 28.88 24.76
N ARG A 1135 -15.82 29.52 24.20
CA ARG A 1135 -15.46 29.34 22.77
C ARG A 1135 -15.13 27.88 22.47
N TYR A 1136 -14.45 27.19 23.39
CA TYR A 1136 -14.15 25.78 23.23
C TYR A 1136 -15.41 24.92 23.21
N GLN A 1137 -16.36 25.18 24.11
CA GLN A 1137 -17.63 24.46 24.12
C GLN A 1137 -18.37 24.64 22.79
N GLN A 1138 -18.36 25.84 22.21
CA GLN A 1138 -18.92 26.09 20.88
C GLN A 1138 -18.20 25.29 19.78
N LEU A 1139 -16.87 25.20 19.83
CA LEU A 1139 -16.09 24.40 18.88
C LEU A 1139 -16.47 22.91 18.98
N LEU A 1140 -16.65 22.37 20.19
CA LEU A 1140 -17.09 21.00 20.42
C LEU A 1140 -18.51 20.74 19.89
N GLU A 1141 -19.41 21.71 20.03
CA GLU A 1141 -20.76 21.62 19.46
C GLU A 1141 -20.73 21.60 17.93
N ILE A 1142 -19.95 22.51 17.32
CA ILE A 1142 -19.71 22.53 15.87
C ILE A 1142 -19.14 21.18 15.41
N ARG A 1143 -18.18 20.62 16.13
CA ARG A 1143 -17.62 19.28 15.84
C ARG A 1143 -18.69 18.21 15.83
N LYS A 1144 -19.45 18.10 16.93
CA LYS A 1144 -20.49 17.07 17.08
C LYS A 1144 -21.54 17.19 15.98
N ALA A 1145 -21.90 18.42 15.61
CA ALA A 1145 -22.80 18.68 14.50
C ALA A 1145 -22.18 18.25 13.15
N LEU A 1146 -20.91 18.59 12.89
CA LEU A 1146 -20.21 18.21 11.65
C LEU A 1146 -20.12 16.69 11.53
N GLN A 1147 -19.76 16.01 12.62
CA GLN A 1147 -19.72 14.55 12.69
C GLN A 1147 -21.09 13.93 12.39
N ARG A 1148 -22.17 14.48 12.97
CA ARG A 1148 -23.53 13.94 12.78
C ARG A 1148 -24.06 14.15 11.35
N GLU A 1149 -23.76 15.29 10.73
CA GLU A 1149 -24.31 15.67 9.42
C GLU A 1149 -23.48 15.14 8.25
N LEU A 1150 -22.14 15.14 8.38
CA LEU A 1150 -21.22 14.68 7.33
C LEU A 1150 -20.89 13.18 7.45
N LEU A 1151 -21.05 12.56 8.62
CA LEU A 1151 -20.78 11.14 8.89
C LEU A 1151 -21.96 10.46 9.65
N PRO A 1152 -23.19 10.44 9.10
CA PRO A 1152 -24.42 10.11 9.83
C PRO A 1152 -24.49 8.69 10.43
N LEU A 1153 -23.62 7.76 10.02
CA LEU A 1153 -23.59 6.37 10.48
C LEU A 1153 -22.25 5.94 11.12
N GLY A 1154 -21.43 6.92 11.54
CA GLY A 1154 -20.54 6.71 12.70
C GLY A 1154 -19.15 6.11 12.45
N SER A 1155 -18.49 6.38 11.33
CA SER A 1155 -17.02 6.24 11.29
C SER A 1155 -16.41 7.24 10.31
N ALA A 1156 -15.58 8.15 10.82
CA ALA A 1156 -14.46 8.66 10.01
C ALA A 1156 -13.64 7.46 9.53
N ARG A 1157 -12.98 7.55 8.37
CA ARG A 1157 -12.06 6.49 7.91
C ARG A 1157 -11.14 6.09 9.08
N ALA A 1158 -11.22 4.84 9.55
CA ALA A 1158 -10.23 4.24 10.47
C ALA A 1158 -8.82 4.20 9.83
N ASP A 1159 -8.80 4.45 8.53
CA ASP A 1159 -7.74 4.34 7.55
C ASP A 1159 -6.62 5.39 7.75
N TRP A 1160 -6.86 6.44 8.56
CA TRP A 1160 -5.88 7.45 8.99
C TRP A 1160 -5.31 7.20 10.39
N GLU A 1161 -6.01 6.48 11.28
CA GLU A 1161 -5.49 6.08 12.59
C GLU A 1161 -4.38 5.02 12.47
N GLU A 1162 -4.43 4.19 11.42
CA GLU A 1162 -3.44 3.12 11.20
C GLU A 1162 -2.39 3.44 10.13
N GLY A 1163 -2.46 4.59 9.42
CA GLY A 1163 -1.48 4.98 8.39
C GLY A 1163 -1.31 3.99 7.22
N ARG A 1164 -2.32 3.17 6.92
CA ARG A 1164 -2.18 1.96 6.06
C ARG A 1164 -2.98 1.94 4.76
N GLU A 1165 -3.83 2.92 4.47
CA GLU A 1165 -4.44 3.04 3.13
C GLU A 1165 -3.78 4.15 2.29
N VAL A 1166 -3.40 3.75 1.07
CA VAL A 1166 -2.78 4.53 -0.01
C VAL A 1166 -3.91 5.15 -0.84
N LEU A 1167 -3.92 6.49 -0.98
CA LEU A 1167 -4.75 7.24 -1.92
C LEU A 1167 -4.49 6.73 -3.35
N GLY A 1168 -5.53 6.62 -4.17
CA GLY A 1168 -5.44 5.92 -5.46
C GLY A 1168 -5.76 4.42 -5.39
N SER A 1169 -6.16 3.88 -4.23
CA SER A 1169 -6.78 2.55 -4.16
C SER A 1169 -8.19 2.59 -4.76
N ASN A 1170 -8.34 2.05 -5.96
CA ASN A 1170 -9.62 2.02 -6.68
C ASN A 1170 -10.70 1.24 -5.92
N LEU A 1171 -11.96 1.45 -6.33
CA LEU A 1171 -13.17 0.74 -5.88
C LEU A 1171 -12.95 -0.78 -5.72
N GLU A 1172 -12.06 -1.35 -6.53
CA GLU A 1172 -11.73 -2.76 -6.64
C GLU A 1172 -10.92 -3.34 -5.48
N ASP A 1173 -10.26 -2.53 -4.65
CA ASP A 1173 -9.42 -3.04 -3.56
C ASP A 1173 -10.24 -3.48 -2.34
N TYR A 1174 -11.42 -2.86 -2.12
CA TYR A 1174 -12.39 -3.24 -1.08
C TYR A 1174 -13.85 -3.00 -1.54
N PRO A 1175 -14.32 -3.63 -2.62
CA PRO A 1175 -15.55 -3.24 -3.33
C PRO A 1175 -16.79 -3.23 -2.45
N LEU A 1176 -17.00 -4.23 -1.60
CA LEU A 1176 -18.16 -4.28 -0.70
C LEU A 1176 -18.06 -3.22 0.43
N LYS A 1177 -16.85 -2.91 0.90
CA LYS A 1177 -16.61 -1.88 1.92
C LYS A 1177 -16.77 -0.49 1.32
N THR A 1178 -16.21 -0.24 0.14
CA THR A 1178 -16.22 1.05 -0.57
C THR A 1178 -17.58 1.38 -1.17
N LEU A 1179 -18.32 0.40 -1.71
CA LEU A 1179 -19.68 0.59 -2.22
C LEU A 1179 -20.68 0.82 -1.08
N GLY A 1180 -20.52 0.11 0.05
CA GLY A 1180 -21.19 0.43 1.30
C GLY A 1180 -20.86 1.85 1.78
N ARG A 1181 -19.58 2.24 1.80
CA ARG A 1181 -19.09 3.57 2.21
C ARG A 1181 -19.66 4.71 1.36
N GLY A 1182 -19.69 4.60 0.03
CA GLY A 1182 -20.23 5.63 -0.86
C GLY A 1182 -21.73 5.86 -0.69
N LEU A 1183 -22.49 4.80 -0.38
CA LEU A 1183 -23.91 4.92 0.01
C LEU A 1183 -24.07 5.56 1.40
N LEU A 1184 -23.11 5.34 2.31
CA LEU A 1184 -23.10 5.87 3.68
C LEU A 1184 -22.61 7.35 3.78
N SER A 1185 -21.90 7.88 2.78
CA SER A 1185 -21.31 9.23 2.76
C SER A 1185 -21.83 10.13 1.62
N TRP A 1186 -23.02 9.85 1.07
CA TRP A 1186 -23.55 10.58 -0.11
C TRP A 1186 -23.58 12.11 0.04
N ARG A 1187 -23.75 12.64 1.27
CA ARG A 1187 -23.74 14.09 1.54
C ARG A 1187 -22.38 14.76 1.36
N THR A 1188 -21.28 14.01 1.48
CA THR A 1188 -19.91 14.52 1.27
C THR A 1188 -19.36 14.24 -0.11
N MET A 1189 -20.05 13.42 -0.93
CA MET A 1189 -19.61 13.14 -2.30
C MET A 1189 -19.99 14.23 -3.31
N PHE A 1190 -21.06 15.00 -3.07
CA PHE A 1190 -21.48 16.08 -3.95
C PHE A 1190 -20.92 17.43 -3.47
N PRO A 1191 -20.04 18.09 -4.24
CA PRO A 1191 -19.41 19.36 -3.88
C PRO A 1191 -20.37 20.41 -3.30
N ARG A 1192 -21.49 20.66 -3.99
CA ARG A 1192 -22.47 21.68 -3.58
C ARG A 1192 -23.23 21.30 -2.32
N VAL A 1193 -23.56 20.03 -2.16
CA VAL A 1193 -24.27 19.55 -0.97
C VAL A 1193 -23.35 19.67 0.25
N ALA A 1194 -22.09 19.28 0.12
CA ALA A 1194 -21.09 19.44 1.18
C ALA A 1194 -20.90 20.91 1.58
N SER A 1195 -20.74 21.80 0.58
CA SER A 1195 -20.65 23.26 0.80
C SER A 1195 -21.89 23.79 1.53
N ASP A 1196 -23.09 23.50 1.02
CA ASP A 1196 -24.36 23.94 1.59
C ASP A 1196 -24.54 23.44 3.04
N THR A 1197 -24.14 22.20 3.34
CA THR A 1197 -24.21 21.61 4.68
C THR A 1197 -23.25 22.28 5.67
N VAL A 1198 -21.97 22.44 5.30
CA VAL A 1198 -20.97 23.05 6.19
C VAL A 1198 -21.31 24.52 6.44
N THR A 1199 -21.64 25.27 5.38
CA THR A 1199 -22.04 26.67 5.52
C THR A 1199 -23.30 26.83 6.39
N GLU A 1200 -24.31 25.97 6.21
CA GLU A 1200 -25.51 26.01 7.04
C GLU A 1200 -25.21 25.75 8.52
N LEU A 1201 -24.36 24.78 8.80
CA LEU A 1201 -23.96 24.43 10.17
C LEU A 1201 -23.28 25.61 10.85
N PHE A 1202 -22.25 26.19 10.24
CA PHE A 1202 -21.56 27.34 10.82
C PHE A 1202 -22.50 28.53 11.02
N LEU A 1203 -23.40 28.80 10.07
CA LEU A 1203 -24.36 29.90 10.21
C LEU A 1203 -25.38 29.67 11.34
N ARG A 1204 -25.80 28.42 11.59
CA ARG A 1204 -26.66 28.06 12.74
C ARG A 1204 -25.94 28.21 14.07
N HIS A 1205 -24.64 27.98 14.10
CA HIS A 1205 -23.78 28.20 15.28
C HIS A 1205 -23.30 29.66 15.40
N GLY A 1206 -23.77 30.55 14.54
CA GLY A 1206 -23.60 31.98 14.69
C GLY A 1206 -22.39 32.58 13.97
N ALA A 1207 -21.88 31.89 12.95
CA ALA A 1207 -20.83 32.42 12.10
C ALA A 1207 -21.32 33.65 11.30
N CYS A 1208 -20.39 34.55 11.04
CA CYS A 1208 -20.52 35.59 10.02
C CYS A 1208 -19.99 35.02 8.69
N LEU A 1209 -20.74 35.20 7.59
CA LEU A 1209 -20.34 34.71 6.27
C LEU A 1209 -20.14 35.88 5.31
N TRP A 1210 -19.16 35.76 4.42
CA TRP A 1210 -19.02 36.64 3.26
C TRP A 1210 -19.03 35.77 2.00
N VAL A 1211 -19.98 36.00 1.09
CA VAL A 1211 -20.11 35.20 -0.13
C VAL A 1211 -19.65 36.03 -1.31
N LEU A 1212 -18.57 35.57 -1.95
CA LEU A 1212 -17.98 36.16 -3.15
C LEU A 1212 -18.41 35.32 -4.36
N ARG A 1213 -19.15 35.94 -5.27
CA ARG A 1213 -19.67 35.30 -6.49
C ARG A 1213 -19.03 35.90 -7.72
N THR A 1214 -18.66 35.02 -8.65
CA THR A 1214 -18.29 35.39 -10.02
C THR A 1214 -19.07 34.50 -10.99
N ASN A 1215 -19.49 35.04 -12.12
CA ASN A 1215 -20.18 34.29 -13.16
C ASN A 1215 -19.54 34.64 -14.51
N GLN A 1216 -18.45 33.95 -14.88
CA GLN A 1216 -17.75 34.18 -16.15
C GLN A 1216 -17.39 35.67 -16.33
N VAL A 1217 -16.50 36.15 -15.46
CA VAL A 1217 -16.14 37.58 -15.30
C VAL A 1217 -14.83 37.88 -16.02
N GLY A 1218 -14.71 39.08 -16.59
CA GLY A 1218 -13.58 39.48 -17.45
C GLY A 1218 -14.11 40.12 -18.73
N GLY A 1219 -13.50 39.77 -19.86
CA GLY A 1219 -14.10 40.04 -21.17
C GLY A 1219 -15.29 39.11 -21.46
N TYR A 1220 -16.09 39.48 -22.47
CA TYR A 1220 -17.31 38.79 -22.83
C TYR A 1220 -17.09 37.77 -23.96
N ASP A 1221 -17.39 36.50 -23.69
CA ASP A 1221 -17.37 35.41 -24.68
C ASP A 1221 -18.81 34.91 -24.91
N PRO A 1222 -19.45 35.11 -26.07
CA PRO A 1222 -20.81 34.66 -26.32
C PRO A 1222 -21.00 33.14 -26.43
N GLU A 1223 -19.92 32.36 -26.62
CA GLU A 1223 -20.01 30.92 -26.96
C GLU A 1223 -20.17 30.00 -25.74
N ILE A 1224 -19.95 30.52 -24.53
CA ILE A 1224 -20.06 29.79 -23.26
C ILE A 1224 -21.28 30.20 -22.45
N GLU A 1225 -21.74 29.37 -21.52
CA GLU A 1225 -22.82 29.70 -20.58
C GLU A 1225 -22.54 29.10 -19.20
N ALA A 1226 -22.99 29.74 -18.12
CA ALA A 1226 -22.74 29.27 -16.77
C ALA A 1226 -23.72 28.14 -16.36
N ILE A 1227 -23.19 26.98 -15.93
CA ILE A 1227 -23.99 25.85 -15.43
C ILE A 1227 -23.82 25.71 -13.92
N ALA A 1228 -24.92 25.54 -13.19
CA ALA A 1228 -24.88 25.33 -11.74
C ALA A 1228 -24.43 23.90 -11.40
N PRO A 1229 -23.61 23.69 -10.34
CA PRO A 1229 -23.35 22.36 -9.83
C PRO A 1229 -24.61 21.80 -9.16
N PHE A 1230 -24.75 20.48 -9.21
CA PHE A 1230 -25.91 19.74 -8.74
C PHE A 1230 -26.11 19.84 -7.23
N THR A 1231 -27.36 20.02 -6.80
CA THR A 1231 -27.81 19.95 -5.40
C THR A 1231 -29.23 19.37 -5.34
N PHE A 1232 -29.69 18.95 -4.16
CA PHE A 1232 -30.98 18.27 -3.94
C PHE A 1232 -32.16 19.23 -3.73
#